data_AF-A0A9P9WYW6-F1
#
_entry.id   AF-A0A9P9WYW6-F1
#
_cell.length_a   1.000
_cell.length_b   1.000
_cell.length_c   1.000
_cell.angle_alpha   90.00
_cell.angle_beta   90.00
_cell.angle_gamma   90.00
#
_symmetry.space_group_name_H-M   'P 1'
#
loop_
_entity.id
_entity.type
_entity.pdbx_description
1 polymer ?
#
loop_
_entity_poly.entity_id
_entity_poly.type
_entity_poly.pdbx_seq_one_letter_code
_entity_poly.pdbx_strand_id
1 'polypeptide(L)'
;MLSRASRVAVRATIRAGARRASPRTAARFVPALASRTQLAAYSSKENNSKFIRTAVIQVLNSIGSKREVQQYLSHFSSVSSQKFAVIKVGGAILTEHLDEFCSNLAFLYHVGLFPIIVHGAGPQLNKLLEEAGVEPQFEEGIRITDGKTLGVARKLFLQENLKLVQRLEAMGVRARPITSSVFTADYLDKDKWKFVGKITDVNKEPIESAIANGYLPILTSMAETPEGQVLNVNADVAASELAHAVEPLKVVYLSEKGGLFDGDGQKISAINLDQEFDSIMSQSWCKFGTRLKIKEIKELLDGLPRTSSVAIIHPAELQKELFTDSGAGTLIRRGAKLMTATSVDEFTDLQQLKEVLVRDRDVTDARATVDRYVDFLKQREFKAFFDEDMKALAVVLQPDQKKAYSTLATLTITKSGWLSNVADNIFAAIKNEYPSLVWTVKSDDENLTWFFEKADGSLIRGNDVLFWYGIEEGQDLTELMKEFTTHGRSMLGESNLESRLHRAAQIASQNLKTHAASGSVANQARGYSTLARRPVLGTARGFAKGLSRGFATTTNPNPPYGKKHASNEVPSRVALIGARGYTGQALISLLNTHPNFVLKHVSSRELAGQKLQGYDKKEVTYENLSAEEVGQMEERGDIDVWVMALPNGVCKPYVDAIDQARAKTGARDDTSVIVDLSADYRFDDGWTYGLPELVKRSKIAQANRISNPGCYATGAQLGIAPLLEFLGGQPSIFGVSGYSGAGTKPSPKNNVELLSDNLIAYSLTDHIHEREVSTQLNTPVSFSPHVAQWFQGIHHTIHIPLNKTMTSREIRQIYQDRYAGEKLVKVIGEAPMVKSISQKHHVEIGGFAVHSSGKRVVVCATIDNLLKGAATQCLQNMNLARGYAEFEGIPLSE
;
A
#
# COMPACT_ATOMS: atom_id res chain seq x y z
N MET A 1 74.67 -10.59 -7.63
CA MET A 1 75.65 -10.07 -8.60
C MET A 1 75.03 -8.80 -9.19
N LEU A 2 75.48 -7.58 -8.83
CA LEU A 2 76.62 -6.84 -9.40
C LEU A 2 76.50 -6.72 -10.94
N SER A 3 76.52 -5.54 -11.58
CA SER A 3 77.01 -4.19 -11.18
C SER A 3 76.15 -3.06 -11.82
N ARG A 4 75.95 -1.87 -11.22
CA ARG A 4 76.68 -0.57 -11.41
C ARG A 4 77.00 -0.25 -12.90
N ALA A 5 77.01 0.99 -13.43
CA ALA A 5 77.08 2.37 -12.90
C ALA A 5 76.73 3.36 -14.07
N SER A 6 76.66 4.71 -13.99
CA SER A 6 76.51 5.73 -12.92
C SER A 6 76.50 7.16 -13.53
N ARG A 7 75.84 8.14 -12.86
CA ARG A 7 76.14 9.61 -12.91
C ARG A 7 75.80 10.36 -14.24
N VAL A 8 75.63 11.69 -14.32
CA VAL A 8 75.67 12.83 -13.34
C VAL A 8 74.75 13.99 -13.80
N ALA A 9 74.45 14.96 -12.93
CA ALA A 9 73.63 16.16 -13.21
C ALA A 9 74.48 17.42 -13.55
N VAL A 10 73.86 18.62 -13.49
CA VAL A 10 74.45 20.00 -13.60
C VAL A 10 74.48 20.57 -15.03
N ARG A 11 74.18 21.86 -15.34
CA ARG A 11 73.39 22.98 -14.75
C ARG A 11 73.49 24.18 -15.72
N ALA A 12 72.62 25.21 -15.55
CA ALA A 12 72.86 26.62 -15.99
C ALA A 12 72.69 26.92 -17.52
N THR A 13 72.33 28.11 -18.02
CA THR A 13 71.86 29.40 -17.45
C THR A 13 71.36 30.39 -18.54
N ILE A 14 70.46 31.33 -18.18
CA ILE A 14 70.32 32.71 -18.74
C ILE A 14 69.83 32.86 -20.21
N ARG A 15 69.29 34.00 -20.70
CA ARG A 15 68.13 34.89 -20.35
C ARG A 15 68.07 36.01 -21.43
N ALA A 16 66.87 36.43 -21.86
CA ALA A 16 66.58 37.59 -22.73
C ALA A 16 67.12 37.53 -24.19
N GLY A 17 66.52 38.17 -25.20
CA GLY A 17 65.23 38.89 -25.26
C GLY A 17 65.32 40.23 -26.01
N ALA A 18 64.69 40.36 -27.20
CA ALA A 18 64.48 41.64 -27.88
C ALA A 18 63.28 41.59 -28.86
N ARG A 19 62.53 42.70 -28.96
CA ARG A 19 61.37 42.88 -29.85
C ARG A 19 61.69 43.87 -30.99
N ARG A 20 61.08 43.65 -32.16
CA ARG A 20 60.59 44.61 -33.18
C ARG A 20 59.96 43.77 -34.31
N ALA A 21 58.96 44.14 -35.08
CA ALA A 21 57.89 45.12 -35.10
C ALA A 21 57.08 44.76 -36.39
N SER A 22 55.78 45.00 -36.44
CA SER A 22 54.92 44.64 -37.60
C SER A 22 54.82 45.79 -38.62
N PRO A 23 54.34 45.58 -39.86
CA PRO A 23 52.88 45.52 -40.10
C PRO A 23 52.37 44.58 -41.24
N ARG A 24 51.07 44.24 -41.14
CA ARG A 24 50.00 44.08 -42.18
C ARG A 24 50.37 43.83 -43.68
N THR A 25 49.63 43.05 -44.49
CA THR A 25 48.42 42.18 -44.33
C THR A 25 48.18 41.37 -45.63
N ALA A 26 47.87 40.07 -45.52
CA ALA A 26 47.07 39.28 -46.47
C ALA A 26 46.55 38.05 -45.69
N ALA A 27 45.27 37.88 -45.37
CA ALA A 27 44.09 37.61 -46.21
C ALA A 27 43.57 36.19 -45.94
N ARG A 28 42.56 36.10 -45.07
CA ARG A 28 41.60 34.98 -44.86
C ARG A 28 42.14 33.58 -44.50
N PHE A 29 42.21 33.33 -43.19
CA PHE A 29 41.63 32.11 -42.60
C PHE A 29 40.65 32.53 -41.49
N VAL A 30 39.47 31.91 -41.45
CA VAL A 30 38.50 32.10 -40.36
C VAL A 30 38.92 31.18 -39.20
N PRO A 31 39.06 31.67 -37.96
CA PRO A 31 39.50 30.84 -36.85
C PRO A 31 38.40 29.86 -36.43
N ALA A 32 38.82 28.69 -35.94
CA ALA A 32 37.91 27.66 -35.45
C ALA A 32 36.97 28.19 -34.35
N LEU A 33 35.67 27.90 -34.47
CA LEU A 33 34.81 27.94 -33.29
C LEU A 33 35.31 26.86 -32.32
N ALA A 34 35.75 27.28 -31.14
CA ALA A 34 35.84 26.39 -30.01
C ALA A 34 34.42 25.89 -29.70
N SER A 35 34.12 24.65 -30.08
CA SER A 35 32.89 23.98 -29.70
C SER A 35 32.88 23.85 -28.18
N ARG A 36 32.12 24.72 -27.51
CA ARG A 36 31.74 24.53 -26.11
C ARG A 36 31.12 23.14 -26.00
N THR A 37 31.81 22.21 -25.34
CA THR A 37 31.19 21.01 -24.81
C THR A 37 30.20 21.45 -23.74
N GLN A 38 28.96 21.69 -24.16
CA GLN A 38 27.84 21.73 -23.24
C GLN A 38 27.72 20.33 -22.64
N LEU A 39 28.25 20.18 -21.43
CA LEU A 39 27.79 19.15 -20.51
C LEU A 39 26.29 19.41 -20.31
N ALA A 40 25.47 18.60 -20.98
CA ALA A 40 24.02 18.67 -20.84
C ALA A 40 23.69 18.42 -19.37
N ALA A 41 23.15 19.42 -18.69
CA ALA A 41 22.74 19.29 -17.30
C ALA A 41 21.62 18.24 -17.23
N TYR A 42 21.85 17.17 -16.45
CA TYR A 42 20.85 16.13 -16.24
C TYR A 42 19.58 16.72 -15.62
N SER A 43 18.47 16.58 -16.34
CA SER A 43 17.06 16.66 -15.93
C SER A 43 16.68 17.70 -14.86
N SER A 44 16.02 18.78 -15.29
CA SER A 44 15.31 19.73 -14.41
C SER A 44 14.22 19.05 -13.58
N LYS A 45 14.18 19.34 -12.25
CA LYS A 45 13.22 18.79 -11.28
C LYS A 45 11.74 18.87 -11.70
N GLU A 46 11.35 19.85 -12.51
CA GLU A 46 9.97 20.04 -12.98
C GLU A 46 9.45 18.88 -13.84
N ASN A 47 10.28 18.27 -14.68
CA ASN A 47 9.84 17.19 -15.57
C ASN A 47 9.42 15.94 -14.78
N ASN A 48 10.14 15.61 -13.70
CA ASN A 48 9.90 14.39 -12.93
C ASN A 48 8.51 14.40 -12.24
N SER A 49 8.02 15.57 -11.83
CA SER A 49 6.66 15.73 -11.29
C SER A 49 5.58 15.36 -12.31
N LYS A 50 5.77 15.74 -13.58
CA LYS A 50 4.82 15.48 -14.66
C LYS A 50 4.75 13.98 -15.00
N PHE A 51 5.90 13.31 -15.10
CA PHE A 51 5.97 11.86 -15.35
C PHE A 51 5.37 11.05 -14.18
N ILE A 52 5.67 11.40 -12.92
CA ILE A 52 5.07 10.75 -11.75
C ILE A 52 3.54 10.91 -11.75
N ARG A 53 3.02 12.10 -12.08
CA ARG A 53 1.56 12.32 -12.17
C ARG A 53 0.92 11.49 -13.28
N THR A 54 1.54 11.39 -14.46
CA THR A 54 1.07 10.53 -15.55
C THR A 54 1.09 9.06 -15.15
N ALA A 55 2.15 8.59 -14.50
CA ALA A 55 2.23 7.22 -14.00
C ALA A 55 1.11 6.92 -12.98
N VAL A 56 0.88 7.78 -11.99
CA VAL A 56 -0.22 7.60 -11.02
C VAL A 56 -1.60 7.55 -11.71
N ILE A 57 -1.83 8.40 -12.73
CA ILE A 57 -3.08 8.36 -13.52
C ILE A 57 -3.21 7.05 -14.30
N GLN A 58 -2.14 6.55 -14.91
CA GLN A 58 -2.15 5.28 -15.64
C GLN A 58 -2.40 4.09 -14.69
N VAL A 59 -1.81 4.07 -13.49
CA VAL A 59 -2.12 3.06 -12.45
C VAL A 59 -3.63 3.06 -12.16
N LEU A 60 -4.19 4.23 -11.83
CA LEU A 60 -5.62 4.35 -11.50
C LEU A 60 -6.54 3.96 -12.65
N ASN A 61 -6.16 4.24 -13.90
CA ASN A 61 -6.93 3.84 -15.09
C ASN A 61 -6.85 2.32 -15.37
N SER A 62 -5.77 1.65 -14.93
CA SER A 62 -5.57 0.20 -15.13
C SER A 62 -6.24 -0.69 -14.08
N ILE A 63 -6.72 -0.10 -12.97
CA ILE A 63 -7.29 -0.83 -11.83
C ILE A 63 -8.83 -0.75 -11.86
N GLY A 64 -9.48 -1.89 -12.05
CA GLY A 64 -10.93 -2.05 -11.97
C GLY A 64 -11.43 -2.58 -10.61
N SER A 65 -10.60 -3.30 -9.85
CA SER A 65 -11.01 -3.94 -8.59
C SER A 65 -10.03 -3.83 -7.42
N LYS A 66 -10.54 -4.00 -6.19
CA LYS A 66 -9.74 -4.08 -4.96
C LYS A 66 -8.76 -5.27 -4.97
N ARG A 67 -9.09 -6.36 -5.67
CA ARG A 67 -8.21 -7.54 -5.86
C ARG A 67 -6.98 -7.17 -6.70
N GLU A 68 -7.17 -6.42 -7.79
CA GLU A 68 -6.09 -5.88 -8.62
C GLU A 68 -5.21 -4.88 -7.86
N VAL A 69 -5.78 -4.01 -7.01
CA VAL A 69 -4.99 -3.15 -6.09
C VAL A 69 -4.08 -3.99 -5.18
N GLN A 70 -4.60 -5.08 -4.61
CA GLN A 70 -3.83 -5.93 -3.70
C GLN A 70 -2.74 -6.72 -4.42
N GLN A 71 -3.02 -7.23 -5.63
CA GLN A 71 -1.99 -7.86 -6.46
C GLN A 71 -0.89 -6.87 -6.86
N TYR A 72 -1.28 -5.69 -7.36
CA TYR A 72 -0.36 -4.59 -7.64
C TYR A 72 0.55 -4.35 -6.44
N LEU A 73 -0.01 -4.02 -5.27
CA LEU A 73 0.75 -3.79 -4.03
C LEU A 73 1.63 -4.99 -3.63
N SER A 74 1.20 -6.24 -3.86
CA SER A 74 2.02 -7.42 -3.57
C SER A 74 3.29 -7.47 -4.43
N HIS A 75 3.20 -7.16 -5.72
CA HIS A 75 4.35 -7.12 -6.63
C HIS A 75 5.33 -5.99 -6.31
N PHE A 76 4.84 -4.84 -5.82
CA PHE A 76 5.71 -3.73 -5.37
C PHE A 76 6.36 -3.92 -4.00
N SER A 77 5.75 -4.71 -3.11
CA SER A 77 6.21 -4.84 -1.72
C SER A 77 7.04 -6.08 -1.41
N SER A 78 6.97 -7.13 -2.24
CA SER A 78 7.55 -8.45 -1.92
C SER A 78 8.75 -8.88 -2.78
N VAL A 79 9.00 -8.22 -3.91
CA VAL A 79 9.90 -8.73 -4.95
C VAL A 79 11.15 -7.85 -5.03
N SER A 80 12.33 -8.46 -4.97
CA SER A 80 13.57 -7.79 -5.42
C SER A 80 13.40 -7.41 -6.90
N SER A 81 13.68 -6.16 -7.28
CA SER A 81 13.37 -5.61 -8.62
C SER A 81 13.93 -6.42 -9.79
N GLN A 82 14.99 -7.20 -9.57
CA GLN A 82 15.62 -8.13 -10.51
C GLN A 82 14.72 -9.30 -10.93
N LYS A 83 13.78 -9.75 -10.08
CA LYS A 83 12.88 -10.89 -10.34
C LYS A 83 11.49 -10.49 -10.85
N PHE A 84 11.30 -9.23 -11.27
CA PHE A 84 9.98 -8.74 -11.70
C PHE A 84 9.49 -9.42 -13.00
N ALA A 85 10.13 -9.13 -14.14
CA ALA A 85 9.71 -9.67 -15.42
C ALA A 85 10.84 -9.79 -16.45
N VAL A 86 10.76 -10.82 -17.30
CA VAL A 86 11.53 -10.92 -18.55
C VAL A 86 10.58 -10.68 -19.72
N ILE A 87 10.87 -9.69 -20.56
CA ILE A 87 10.02 -9.30 -21.69
C ILE A 87 10.75 -9.60 -22.99
N LYS A 88 10.25 -10.58 -23.75
CA LYS A 88 10.68 -10.86 -25.12
C LYS A 88 9.94 -9.97 -26.10
N VAL A 89 10.71 -9.24 -26.91
CA VAL A 89 10.22 -8.32 -27.93
C VAL A 89 10.50 -8.89 -29.33
N GLY A 90 9.45 -9.06 -30.14
CA GLY A 90 9.58 -9.41 -31.55
C GLY A 90 10.05 -8.22 -32.40
N GLY A 91 10.77 -8.49 -33.49
CA GLY A 91 11.33 -7.42 -34.34
C GLY A 91 10.28 -6.46 -34.89
N ALA A 92 9.10 -6.96 -35.28
CA ALA A 92 8.04 -6.12 -35.81
C ALA A 92 7.48 -5.11 -34.78
N ILE A 93 7.53 -5.44 -33.48
CA ILE A 93 7.17 -4.50 -32.40
C ILE A 93 8.14 -3.30 -32.38
N LEU A 94 9.42 -3.51 -32.68
CA LEU A 94 10.43 -2.43 -32.76
C LEU A 94 10.29 -1.55 -34.02
N THR A 95 9.53 -1.97 -35.03
CA THR A 95 9.24 -1.18 -36.23
C THR A 95 7.89 -0.48 -36.16
N GLU A 96 6.85 -1.17 -35.70
CA GLU A 96 5.45 -0.70 -35.83
C GLU A 96 4.88 -0.15 -34.51
N HIS A 97 5.31 -0.68 -33.36
CA HIS A 97 4.76 -0.37 -32.04
C HIS A 97 5.80 0.20 -31.06
N LEU A 98 6.93 0.72 -31.55
CA LEU A 98 8.06 1.13 -30.71
C LEU A 98 7.68 2.20 -29.67
N ASP A 99 6.91 3.20 -30.08
CA ASP A 99 6.51 4.32 -29.21
C ASP A 99 5.53 3.88 -28.11
N GLU A 100 4.55 3.04 -28.47
CA GLU A 100 3.59 2.43 -27.55
C GLU A 100 4.31 1.54 -26.53
N PHE A 101 5.21 0.68 -27.00
CA PHE A 101 6.03 -0.17 -26.15
C PHE A 101 6.94 0.63 -25.21
N CYS A 102 7.64 1.66 -25.70
CA CYS A 102 8.50 2.52 -24.88
C CYS A 102 7.69 3.28 -23.83
N SER A 103 6.49 3.76 -24.17
CA SER A 103 5.58 4.41 -23.22
C SER A 103 5.19 3.47 -22.07
N ASN A 104 4.90 2.21 -22.39
CA ASN A 104 4.57 1.21 -21.37
C ASN A 104 5.78 0.78 -20.52
N LEU A 105 6.99 0.74 -21.08
CA LEU A 105 8.22 0.56 -20.27
C LEU A 105 8.54 1.78 -19.40
N ALA A 106 8.28 2.99 -19.89
CA ALA A 106 8.50 4.22 -19.12
C ALA A 106 7.59 4.30 -17.89
N PHE A 107 6.33 3.88 -18.04
CA PHE A 107 5.43 3.67 -16.92
C PHE A 107 6.03 2.73 -15.85
N LEU A 108 6.44 1.51 -16.25
CA LEU A 108 7.03 0.52 -15.34
C LEU A 108 8.27 1.08 -14.62
N TYR A 109 9.13 1.78 -15.35
CA TYR A 109 10.31 2.44 -14.80
C TYR A 109 9.96 3.49 -13.74
N HIS A 110 8.99 4.38 -14.02
CA HIS A 110 8.61 5.46 -13.11
C HIS A 110 7.90 4.98 -11.83
N VAL A 111 7.25 3.82 -11.85
CA VAL A 111 6.70 3.19 -10.64
C VAL A 111 7.76 2.40 -9.84
N GLY A 112 8.94 2.15 -10.42
CA GLY A 112 10.08 1.50 -9.75
C GLY A 112 10.29 0.02 -10.10
N LEU A 113 9.73 -0.44 -11.23
CA LEU A 113 9.88 -1.81 -11.73
C LEU A 113 10.87 -1.85 -12.88
N PHE A 114 11.73 -2.88 -12.87
CA PHE A 114 12.87 -3.00 -13.78
C PHE A 114 12.78 -4.31 -14.58
N PRO A 115 11.86 -4.40 -15.56
CA PRO A 115 11.82 -5.55 -16.47
C PRO A 115 13.15 -5.70 -17.22
N ILE A 116 13.51 -6.94 -17.53
CA ILE A 116 14.66 -7.27 -18.39
C ILE A 116 14.14 -7.50 -19.80
N ILE A 117 14.64 -6.74 -20.76
CA ILE A 117 14.15 -6.76 -22.15
C ILE A 117 15.11 -7.61 -22.99
N VAL A 118 14.62 -8.63 -23.69
CA VAL A 118 15.37 -9.36 -24.73
C VAL A 118 14.68 -9.12 -26.07
N HIS A 119 15.41 -8.62 -27.07
CA HIS A 119 14.81 -8.32 -28.38
C HIS A 119 15.40 -9.14 -29.53
N GLY A 120 14.53 -9.42 -30.51
CA GLY A 120 14.86 -10.02 -31.81
C GLY A 120 14.65 -9.02 -32.95
N ALA A 121 15.32 -9.22 -34.10
CA ALA A 121 15.17 -8.36 -35.29
C ALA A 121 14.87 -9.17 -36.58
N GLY A 122 14.09 -10.25 -36.47
CA GLY A 122 13.88 -11.25 -37.52
C GLY A 122 13.37 -10.71 -38.88
N PRO A 123 12.24 -9.96 -38.93
CA PRO A 123 11.71 -9.40 -40.17
C PRO A 123 12.68 -8.41 -40.83
N GLN A 124 13.29 -7.53 -40.03
CA GLN A 124 14.29 -6.57 -40.51
C GLN A 124 15.52 -7.27 -41.10
N LEU A 125 15.92 -8.40 -40.52
CA LEU A 125 17.05 -9.19 -41.01
C LEU A 125 16.77 -9.81 -42.37
N ASN A 126 15.57 -10.35 -42.62
CA ASN A 126 15.21 -10.87 -43.95
C ASN A 126 15.37 -9.78 -45.01
N LYS A 127 14.76 -8.61 -44.78
CA LYS A 127 14.82 -7.47 -45.70
C LYS A 127 16.26 -6.99 -45.97
N LEU A 128 17.10 -6.88 -44.94
CA LEU A 128 18.50 -6.46 -45.12
C LEU A 128 19.36 -7.52 -45.81
N LEU A 129 19.04 -8.81 -45.69
CA LEU A 129 19.72 -9.87 -46.43
C LEU A 129 19.33 -9.84 -47.91
N GLU A 130 18.04 -9.67 -48.22
CA GLU A 130 17.52 -9.48 -49.58
C GLU A 130 18.15 -8.25 -50.26
N GLU A 131 18.20 -7.10 -49.57
CA GLU A 131 18.88 -5.87 -50.03
C GLU A 131 20.39 -6.06 -50.24
N ALA A 132 21.03 -6.97 -49.47
CA ALA A 132 22.44 -7.33 -49.61
C ALA A 132 22.70 -8.44 -50.66
N GLY A 133 21.66 -8.93 -51.34
CA GLY A 133 21.78 -10.02 -52.32
C GLY A 133 22.07 -11.40 -51.69
N VAL A 134 21.69 -11.60 -50.43
CA VAL A 134 21.82 -12.86 -49.68
C VAL A 134 20.43 -13.44 -49.45
N GLU A 135 20.12 -14.57 -50.06
CA GLU A 135 18.82 -15.23 -49.90
C GLU A 135 18.67 -15.82 -48.48
N PRO A 136 17.60 -15.50 -47.72
CA PRO A 136 17.39 -16.06 -46.38
C PRO A 136 17.13 -17.58 -46.38
N GLN A 137 18.13 -18.38 -46.02
CA GLN A 137 18.01 -19.84 -45.92
C GLN A 137 17.53 -20.29 -44.53
N PHE A 138 16.56 -21.19 -44.51
CA PHE A 138 16.00 -21.82 -43.31
C PHE A 138 15.95 -23.33 -43.46
N GLU A 139 16.32 -24.05 -42.40
CA GLU A 139 16.23 -25.51 -42.30
C GLU A 139 15.65 -25.85 -40.92
N GLU A 140 14.61 -26.69 -40.86
CA GLU A 140 13.90 -27.05 -39.62
C GLU A 140 13.37 -25.83 -38.83
N GLY A 141 13.13 -24.70 -39.51
CA GLY A 141 12.72 -23.43 -38.90
C GLY A 141 13.86 -22.59 -38.32
N ILE A 142 15.10 -23.10 -38.35
CA ILE A 142 16.32 -22.40 -37.92
C ILE A 142 16.97 -21.71 -39.12
N ARG A 143 17.41 -20.47 -38.95
CA ARG A 143 18.12 -19.70 -40.00
C ARG A 143 19.57 -20.17 -40.10
N ILE A 144 19.96 -20.68 -41.27
CA ILE A 144 21.37 -20.97 -41.57
C ILE A 144 22.14 -19.65 -41.57
N THR A 145 23.11 -19.51 -40.65
CA THR A 145 23.78 -18.22 -40.39
C THR A 145 25.25 -18.33 -40.77
N ASP A 146 25.60 -18.01 -42.01
CA ASP A 146 27.01 -17.93 -42.42
C ASP A 146 27.70 -16.64 -41.96
N GLY A 147 29.00 -16.47 -42.25
CA GLY A 147 29.77 -15.30 -41.80
C GLY A 147 29.30 -13.97 -42.38
N LYS A 148 28.71 -13.95 -43.59
CA LYS A 148 28.11 -12.73 -44.18
C LYS A 148 26.79 -12.43 -43.49
N THR A 149 25.93 -13.43 -43.36
CA THR A 149 24.63 -13.33 -42.67
C THR A 149 24.81 -12.89 -41.22
N LEU A 150 25.80 -13.44 -40.50
CA LEU A 150 26.16 -13.02 -39.13
C LEU A 150 26.62 -11.56 -39.07
N GLY A 151 27.41 -11.10 -40.04
CA GLY A 151 27.87 -9.71 -40.11
C GLY A 151 26.71 -8.72 -40.27
N VAL A 152 25.75 -9.03 -41.16
CA VAL A 152 24.52 -8.25 -41.35
C VAL A 152 23.65 -8.29 -40.08
N ALA A 153 23.43 -9.49 -39.53
CA ALA A 153 22.65 -9.69 -38.30
C ALA A 153 23.21 -8.88 -37.13
N ARG A 154 24.51 -9.03 -36.81
CA ARG A 154 25.16 -8.33 -35.70
C ARG A 154 25.01 -6.81 -35.82
N LYS A 155 25.21 -6.26 -37.02
CA LYS A 155 25.03 -4.83 -37.27
C LYS A 155 23.60 -4.37 -36.99
N LEU A 156 22.61 -5.10 -37.49
CA LEU A 156 21.18 -4.83 -37.26
C LEU A 156 20.80 -4.92 -35.78
N PHE A 157 21.20 -5.99 -35.09
CA PHE A 157 20.89 -6.19 -33.67
C PHE A 157 21.42 -5.05 -32.79
N LEU A 158 22.63 -4.56 -33.06
CA LEU A 158 23.20 -3.40 -32.37
C LEU A 158 22.45 -2.10 -32.69
N GLN A 159 22.01 -1.92 -33.95
CA GLN A 159 21.23 -0.75 -34.37
C GLN A 159 19.85 -0.71 -33.71
N GLU A 160 19.08 -1.82 -33.73
CA GLU A 160 17.77 -1.89 -33.09
C GLU A 160 17.86 -1.82 -31.55
N ASN A 161 18.92 -2.38 -30.93
CA ASN A 161 19.18 -2.20 -29.50
C ASN A 161 19.36 -0.71 -29.13
N LEU A 162 20.23 -0.01 -29.87
CA LEU A 162 20.49 1.40 -29.63
C LEU A 162 19.27 2.29 -29.90
N LYS A 163 18.50 1.99 -30.95
CA LYS A 163 17.23 2.67 -31.29
C LYS A 163 16.22 2.57 -30.14
N LEU A 164 16.05 1.37 -29.55
CA LEU A 164 15.17 1.16 -28.39
C LEU A 164 15.68 1.93 -27.16
N VAL A 165 16.98 1.85 -26.85
CA VAL A 165 17.59 2.58 -25.73
C VAL A 165 17.40 4.10 -25.89
N GLN A 166 17.71 4.65 -27.06
CA GLN A 166 17.54 6.08 -27.35
C GLN A 166 16.08 6.53 -27.23
N ARG A 167 15.13 5.70 -27.66
CA ARG A 167 13.70 6.04 -27.54
C ARG A 167 13.22 6.07 -26.09
N LEU A 168 13.71 5.15 -25.26
CA LEU A 168 13.49 5.12 -23.82
C LEU A 168 14.13 6.34 -23.11
N GLU A 169 15.38 6.67 -23.43
CA GLU A 169 16.07 7.85 -22.88
C GLU A 169 15.34 9.15 -23.24
N ALA A 170 14.81 9.26 -24.47
CA ALA A 170 13.98 10.39 -24.88
C ALA A 170 12.64 10.50 -24.12
N MET A 171 12.19 9.43 -23.45
CA MET A 171 11.03 9.43 -22.54
C MET A 171 11.43 9.63 -21.06
N GLY A 172 12.71 9.87 -20.75
CA GLY A 172 13.20 10.06 -19.38
C GLY A 172 13.52 8.76 -18.63
N VAL A 173 13.56 7.62 -19.34
CA VAL A 173 13.92 6.31 -18.80
C VAL A 173 15.41 6.08 -18.91
N ARG A 174 16.06 5.68 -17.81
CA ARG A 174 17.47 5.25 -17.87
C ARG A 174 17.48 3.80 -18.38
N ALA A 175 17.95 3.59 -19.60
CA ALA A 175 18.14 2.26 -20.18
C ALA A 175 19.63 1.96 -20.36
N ARG A 176 20.05 0.69 -20.25
CA ARG A 176 21.42 0.26 -20.48
C ARG A 176 21.46 -0.76 -21.63
N PRO A 177 22.19 -0.48 -22.73
CA PRO A 177 22.42 -1.47 -23.78
C PRO A 177 23.34 -2.57 -23.24
N ILE A 178 22.91 -3.82 -23.32
CA ILE A 178 23.71 -5.01 -22.97
C ILE A 178 23.77 -5.90 -24.20
N THR A 179 24.84 -5.76 -24.98
CA THR A 179 24.93 -6.30 -26.35
C THR A 179 25.86 -7.51 -26.49
N SER A 180 26.44 -7.95 -25.38
CA SER A 180 27.45 -9.00 -25.28
C SER A 180 27.49 -9.55 -23.85
N SER A 181 28.20 -10.65 -23.64
CA SER A 181 28.65 -11.13 -22.31
C SER A 181 27.55 -11.56 -21.33
N VAL A 182 26.32 -11.74 -21.79
CA VAL A 182 25.21 -12.36 -21.02
C VAL A 182 25.05 -13.84 -21.39
N PHE A 183 24.98 -14.16 -22.67
CA PHE A 183 24.72 -15.52 -23.14
C PHE A 183 26.02 -16.18 -23.61
N THR A 184 26.45 -17.22 -22.92
CA THR A 184 27.51 -18.12 -23.38
C THR A 184 26.88 -19.25 -24.18
N ALA A 185 27.44 -19.62 -25.33
CA ALA A 185 26.88 -20.65 -26.21
C ALA A 185 27.93 -21.46 -26.95
N ASP A 186 27.64 -22.75 -27.13
CA ASP A 186 28.33 -23.61 -28.11
C ASP A 186 27.62 -23.54 -29.47
N TYR A 187 28.27 -24.06 -30.52
CA TYR A 187 27.61 -24.26 -31.82
C TYR A 187 26.47 -25.28 -31.68
N LEU A 188 25.27 -24.93 -32.15
CA LEU A 188 24.11 -25.83 -32.12
C LEU A 188 24.31 -27.04 -33.06
N ASP A 189 24.69 -26.75 -34.30
CA ASP A 189 25.32 -27.67 -35.25
C ASP A 189 26.10 -26.80 -36.24
N LYS A 190 27.43 -26.96 -36.27
CA LYS A 190 28.32 -26.10 -37.04
C LYS A 190 28.31 -26.40 -38.54
N ASP A 191 28.06 -27.65 -38.92
CA ASP A 191 28.08 -28.07 -40.31
C ASP A 191 26.72 -27.81 -40.97
N LYS A 192 25.63 -27.99 -40.22
CA LYS A 192 24.25 -27.74 -40.65
C LYS A 192 23.89 -26.24 -40.62
N TRP A 193 23.98 -25.59 -39.46
CA TRP A 193 23.46 -24.23 -39.25
C TRP A 193 24.52 -23.13 -39.20
N LYS A 194 25.82 -23.48 -39.23
CA LYS A 194 26.97 -22.56 -39.19
C LYS A 194 27.03 -21.78 -37.87
N PHE A 195 27.00 -20.44 -37.89
CA PHE A 195 27.13 -19.59 -36.69
C PHE A 195 25.82 -19.44 -35.91
N VAL A 196 25.17 -20.56 -35.59
CA VAL A 196 23.98 -20.63 -34.73
C VAL A 196 24.36 -21.28 -33.39
N GLY A 197 23.95 -20.66 -32.30
CA GLY A 197 24.34 -21.05 -30.94
C GLY A 197 23.27 -21.81 -30.18
N LYS A 198 23.72 -22.76 -29.35
CA LYS A 198 22.97 -23.34 -28.24
C LYS A 198 23.53 -22.71 -26.96
N ILE A 199 22.70 -21.96 -26.23
CA ILE A 199 23.10 -21.36 -24.96
C ILE A 199 23.46 -22.48 -23.97
N THR A 200 24.56 -22.28 -23.24
CA THR A 200 25.09 -23.20 -22.22
C THR A 200 25.21 -22.57 -20.84
N ASP A 201 25.33 -21.24 -20.76
CA ASP A 201 25.36 -20.48 -19.50
C ASP A 201 24.82 -19.05 -19.68
N VAL A 202 24.34 -18.45 -18.59
CA VAL A 202 23.76 -17.09 -18.56
C VAL A 202 24.37 -16.27 -17.42
N ASN A 203 25.26 -15.35 -17.77
CA ASN A 203 25.85 -14.41 -16.81
C ASN A 203 24.86 -13.28 -16.45
N LYS A 204 24.50 -13.23 -15.16
CA LYS A 204 23.55 -12.25 -14.61
C LYS A 204 24.18 -10.94 -14.15
N GLU A 205 25.49 -10.89 -13.91
CA GLU A 205 26.17 -9.72 -13.35
C GLU A 205 25.90 -8.42 -14.14
N PRO A 206 25.91 -8.39 -15.50
CA PRO A 206 25.63 -7.16 -16.25
C PRO A 206 24.20 -6.64 -16.03
N ILE A 207 23.24 -7.56 -15.83
CA ILE A 207 21.81 -7.31 -15.63
C ILE A 207 21.58 -6.81 -14.20
N GLU A 208 22.09 -7.54 -13.21
CA GLU A 208 21.99 -7.21 -11.79
C GLU A 208 22.61 -5.85 -11.49
N SER A 209 23.78 -5.55 -12.09
CA SER A 209 24.46 -4.25 -12.05
C SER A 209 23.64 -3.12 -12.71
N ALA A 210 22.95 -3.38 -13.82
CA ALA A 210 22.09 -2.40 -14.46
C ALA A 210 20.92 -2.01 -13.54
N ILE A 211 20.23 -3.02 -13.01
CA ILE A 211 19.04 -2.85 -12.15
C ILE A 211 19.42 -2.18 -10.82
N ALA A 212 20.51 -2.60 -10.18
CA ALA A 212 21.00 -1.99 -8.93
C ALA A 212 21.35 -0.50 -9.08
N ASN A 213 21.76 -0.07 -10.29
CA ASN A 213 22.05 1.33 -10.60
C ASN A 213 20.83 2.11 -11.15
N GLY A 214 19.64 1.50 -11.18
CA GLY A 214 18.41 2.11 -11.65
C GLY A 214 18.33 2.29 -13.17
N TYR A 215 18.82 1.31 -13.94
CA TYR A 215 18.67 1.22 -15.40
C TYR A 215 17.80 0.03 -15.81
N LEU A 216 16.98 0.16 -16.87
CA LEU A 216 16.40 -0.98 -17.57
C LEU A 216 17.48 -1.70 -18.41
N PRO A 217 17.75 -3.00 -18.21
CA PRO A 217 18.68 -3.75 -19.03
C PRO A 217 18.03 -4.16 -20.37
N ILE A 218 18.63 -3.74 -21.49
CA ILE A 218 18.13 -4.00 -22.85
C ILE A 218 19.11 -4.91 -23.60
N LEU A 219 18.74 -6.19 -23.76
CA LEU A 219 19.57 -7.27 -24.27
C LEU A 219 19.28 -7.60 -25.75
N THR A 220 20.32 -7.97 -26.49
CA THR A 220 20.22 -8.61 -27.81
C THR A 220 20.19 -10.14 -27.68
N SER A 221 19.45 -10.86 -28.54
CA SER A 221 19.48 -12.34 -28.61
C SER A 221 20.72 -12.90 -29.34
N MET A 222 21.91 -12.40 -29.00
CA MET A 222 23.20 -12.91 -29.49
C MET A 222 23.96 -13.55 -28.34
N ALA A 223 24.68 -14.63 -28.62
CA ALA A 223 25.53 -15.32 -27.65
C ALA A 223 26.98 -15.37 -28.13
N GLU A 224 27.90 -15.74 -27.25
CA GLU A 224 29.34 -15.84 -27.52
C GLU A 224 29.89 -17.21 -27.10
N THR A 225 30.80 -17.78 -27.88
CA THR A 225 31.61 -18.92 -27.40
C THR A 225 32.61 -18.47 -26.34
N PRO A 226 33.19 -19.38 -25.53
CA PRO A 226 34.23 -19.04 -24.56
C PRO A 226 35.45 -18.31 -25.16
N GLU A 227 35.71 -18.47 -26.46
CA GLU A 227 36.76 -17.79 -27.22
C GLU A 227 36.35 -16.42 -27.80
N GLY A 228 35.10 -15.99 -27.58
CA GLY A 228 34.56 -14.70 -28.04
C GLY A 228 33.96 -14.69 -29.44
N GLN A 229 33.68 -15.86 -30.05
CA GLN A 229 32.98 -15.91 -31.34
C GLN A 229 31.48 -15.68 -31.13
N VAL A 230 30.93 -14.62 -31.75
CA VAL A 230 29.49 -14.34 -31.70
C VAL A 230 28.70 -15.38 -32.49
N LEU A 231 27.61 -15.88 -31.92
CA LEU A 231 26.66 -16.81 -32.51
C LEU A 231 25.23 -16.21 -32.49
N ASN A 232 24.47 -16.50 -33.54
CA ASN A 232 23.06 -16.13 -33.63
C ASN A 232 22.20 -17.11 -32.81
N VAL A 233 21.26 -16.60 -32.01
CA VAL A 233 20.35 -17.41 -31.19
C VAL A 233 18.91 -16.96 -31.39
N ASN A 234 17.97 -17.90 -31.36
CA ASN A 234 16.54 -17.58 -31.38
C ASN A 234 16.16 -16.75 -30.14
N ALA A 235 15.52 -15.61 -30.34
CA ALA A 235 15.10 -14.71 -29.26
C ALA A 235 14.13 -15.35 -28.25
N ASP A 236 13.33 -16.34 -28.66
CA ASP A 236 12.46 -17.09 -27.74
C ASP A 236 13.28 -18.04 -26.85
N VAL A 237 14.29 -18.71 -27.41
CA VAL A 237 15.23 -19.54 -26.64
C VAL A 237 16.06 -18.68 -25.68
N ALA A 238 16.59 -17.54 -26.15
CA ALA A 238 17.34 -16.61 -25.30
C ALA A 238 16.49 -16.04 -24.15
N ALA A 239 15.20 -15.77 -24.39
CA ALA A 239 14.28 -15.35 -23.32
C ALA A 239 13.95 -16.50 -22.34
N SER A 240 13.85 -17.74 -22.83
CA SER A 240 13.65 -18.94 -22.00
C SER A 240 14.83 -19.18 -21.06
N GLU A 241 16.05 -19.28 -21.60
CA GLU A 241 17.27 -19.51 -20.82
C GLU A 241 17.53 -18.39 -19.80
N LEU A 242 17.29 -17.13 -20.19
CA LEU A 242 17.34 -16.00 -19.27
C LEU A 242 16.30 -16.12 -18.14
N ALA A 243 15.08 -16.55 -18.45
CA ALA A 243 14.05 -16.75 -17.45
C ALA A 243 14.41 -17.87 -16.47
N HIS A 244 14.98 -18.99 -16.93
CA HIS A 244 15.51 -20.03 -16.03
C HIS A 244 16.62 -19.51 -15.10
N ALA A 245 17.52 -18.65 -15.61
CA ALA A 245 18.62 -18.11 -14.80
C ALA A 245 18.15 -17.07 -13.74
N VAL A 246 17.14 -16.26 -14.07
CA VAL A 246 16.66 -15.14 -13.24
C VAL A 246 15.48 -15.53 -12.32
N GLU A 247 14.67 -16.51 -12.72
CA GLU A 247 13.41 -16.90 -12.07
C GLU A 247 12.41 -15.74 -11.90
N PRO A 248 11.97 -15.07 -12.99
CA PRO A 248 11.05 -13.94 -12.92
C PRO A 248 9.61 -14.39 -12.61
N LEU A 249 8.81 -13.53 -11.96
CA LEU A 249 7.38 -13.80 -11.74
C LEU A 249 6.56 -13.80 -13.05
N LYS A 250 6.94 -12.96 -14.01
CA LYS A 250 6.28 -12.82 -15.31
C LYS A 250 7.29 -12.97 -16.45
N VAL A 251 6.99 -13.84 -17.41
CA VAL A 251 7.68 -13.88 -18.70
C VAL A 251 6.69 -13.41 -19.76
N VAL A 252 7.00 -12.34 -20.49
CA VAL A 252 6.06 -11.71 -21.44
C VAL A 252 6.57 -11.85 -22.86
N TYR A 253 5.76 -12.43 -23.74
CA TYR A 253 5.99 -12.49 -25.18
C TYR A 253 5.09 -11.46 -25.88
N LEU A 254 5.68 -10.41 -26.43
CA LEU A 254 4.94 -9.40 -27.20
C LEU A 254 4.65 -9.89 -28.62
N SER A 255 3.39 -9.74 -29.04
CA SER A 255 2.89 -10.16 -30.35
C SER A 255 1.79 -9.21 -30.86
N GLU A 256 1.74 -8.97 -32.17
CA GLU A 256 0.72 -8.11 -32.82
C GLU A 256 -0.70 -8.66 -32.64
N LYS A 257 -0.85 -9.99 -32.60
CA LYS A 257 -2.16 -10.64 -32.42
C LYS A 257 -2.68 -10.55 -30.97
N GLY A 258 -1.80 -10.26 -30.01
CA GLY A 258 -2.16 -10.07 -28.62
C GLY A 258 -2.79 -11.27 -27.92
N GLY A 259 -2.39 -12.50 -28.27
CA GLY A 259 -2.87 -13.73 -27.65
C GLY A 259 -2.81 -14.96 -28.55
N LEU A 260 -3.25 -16.08 -28.00
CA LEU A 260 -3.61 -17.31 -28.70
C LEU A 260 -5.13 -17.35 -28.92
N PHE A 261 -5.55 -18.09 -29.93
CA PHE A 261 -6.94 -18.18 -30.36
C PHE A 261 -7.31 -19.65 -30.56
N ASP A 262 -8.57 -19.98 -30.27
CA ASP A 262 -9.13 -21.32 -30.40
C ASP A 262 -9.65 -21.63 -31.83
N GLY A 263 -10.38 -22.74 -31.97
CA GLY A 263 -10.95 -23.18 -33.25
C GLY A 263 -12.06 -22.29 -33.79
N ASP A 264 -12.78 -21.58 -32.92
CA ASP A 264 -13.87 -20.67 -33.26
C ASP A 264 -13.37 -19.22 -33.47
N GLY A 265 -12.05 -19.01 -33.33
CA GLY A 265 -11.40 -17.71 -33.47
C GLY A 265 -11.54 -16.82 -32.24
N GLN A 266 -11.99 -17.34 -31.11
CA GLN A 266 -12.06 -16.60 -29.85
C GLN A 266 -10.69 -16.57 -29.18
N LYS A 267 -10.40 -15.48 -28.45
CA LYS A 267 -9.14 -15.34 -27.72
C LYS A 267 -9.16 -16.22 -26.47
N ILE A 268 -8.16 -17.07 -26.34
CA ILE A 268 -7.94 -17.87 -25.12
C ILE A 268 -7.38 -16.93 -24.05
N SER A 269 -8.14 -16.68 -22.98
CA SER A 269 -7.73 -15.77 -21.90
C SER A 269 -6.66 -16.37 -20.99
N ALA A 270 -6.79 -17.65 -20.65
CA ALA A 270 -5.83 -18.37 -19.80
C ALA A 270 -5.68 -19.84 -20.19
N ILE A 271 -4.55 -20.45 -19.83
CA ILE A 271 -4.29 -21.89 -19.95
C ILE A 271 -3.64 -22.40 -18.66
N ASN A 272 -4.23 -23.43 -18.04
CA ASN A 272 -3.70 -24.11 -16.86
C ASN A 272 -3.05 -25.44 -17.24
N LEU A 273 -1.73 -25.44 -17.44
CA LEU A 273 -1.01 -26.56 -18.06
C LEU A 273 -1.15 -27.89 -17.32
N ASP A 274 -1.17 -27.90 -15.98
CA ASP A 274 -1.29 -29.15 -15.19
C ASP A 274 -2.66 -29.84 -15.36
N GLN A 275 -3.65 -29.17 -15.96
CA GLN A 275 -5.02 -29.67 -16.14
C GLN A 275 -5.47 -29.71 -17.61
N GLU A 276 -5.11 -28.71 -18.40
CA GLU A 276 -5.65 -28.48 -19.75
C GLU A 276 -4.70 -28.91 -20.88
N PHE A 277 -3.41 -29.11 -20.61
CA PHE A 277 -2.39 -29.30 -21.64
C PHE A 277 -2.73 -30.44 -22.60
N ASP A 278 -2.99 -31.65 -22.08
CA ASP A 278 -3.29 -32.82 -22.92
C ASP A 278 -4.59 -32.65 -23.72
N SER A 279 -5.60 -32.02 -23.11
CA SER A 279 -6.87 -31.69 -23.78
C SER A 279 -6.65 -30.74 -24.95
N ILE A 280 -5.95 -29.62 -24.75
CA ILE A 280 -5.62 -28.63 -25.79
C ILE A 280 -4.73 -29.24 -26.88
N MET A 281 -3.77 -30.08 -26.50
CA MET A 281 -2.90 -30.81 -27.45
C MET A 281 -3.66 -31.83 -28.30
N SER A 282 -4.79 -32.35 -27.82
CA SER A 282 -5.65 -33.26 -28.58
C SER A 282 -6.57 -32.54 -29.59
N GLN A 283 -6.79 -31.23 -29.43
CA GLN A 283 -7.73 -30.48 -30.27
C GLN A 283 -7.25 -30.35 -31.74
N SER A 284 -8.18 -30.54 -32.67
CA SER A 284 -7.93 -30.43 -34.12
C SER A 284 -7.53 -29.02 -34.58
N TRP A 285 -7.96 -27.98 -33.85
CA TRP A 285 -7.60 -26.59 -34.13
C TRP A 285 -6.19 -26.20 -33.63
N CYS A 286 -5.56 -27.00 -32.78
CA CYS A 286 -4.22 -26.76 -32.22
C CYS A 286 -3.13 -27.07 -33.27
N LYS A 287 -3.05 -26.20 -34.28
CA LYS A 287 -2.11 -26.27 -35.42
C LYS A 287 -0.66 -26.19 -34.97
N PHE A 288 0.25 -26.67 -35.82
CA PHE A 288 1.68 -26.83 -35.55
C PHE A 288 2.34 -25.66 -34.81
N GLY A 289 2.14 -24.42 -35.24
CA GLY A 289 2.73 -23.23 -34.58
C GLY A 289 2.20 -22.98 -33.15
N THR A 290 0.88 -23.04 -32.95
CA THR A 290 0.26 -22.91 -31.62
C THR A 290 0.70 -24.05 -30.71
N ARG A 291 0.72 -25.27 -31.24
CA ARG A 291 1.14 -26.50 -30.54
C ARG A 291 2.59 -26.41 -30.06
N LEU A 292 3.51 -26.00 -30.94
CA LEU A 292 4.91 -25.77 -30.60
C LEU A 292 5.04 -24.72 -29.51
N LYS A 293 4.33 -23.59 -29.63
CA LYS A 293 4.45 -22.49 -28.66
C LYS A 293 3.95 -22.86 -27.27
N ILE A 294 2.85 -23.58 -27.15
CA ILE A 294 2.37 -24.08 -25.85
C ILE A 294 3.33 -25.13 -25.27
N LYS A 295 3.96 -25.97 -26.11
CA LYS A 295 4.96 -26.95 -25.66
C LYS A 295 6.23 -26.27 -25.11
N GLU A 296 6.81 -25.32 -25.85
CA GLU A 296 7.95 -24.51 -25.39
C GLU A 296 7.64 -23.81 -24.06
N ILE A 297 6.45 -23.23 -23.94
CA ILE A 297 6.02 -22.53 -22.73
C ILE A 297 5.80 -23.50 -21.56
N LYS A 298 5.35 -24.73 -21.82
CA LYS A 298 5.29 -25.78 -20.78
C LYS A 298 6.69 -26.15 -20.31
N GLU A 299 7.62 -26.42 -21.23
CA GLU A 299 9.00 -26.79 -20.90
C GLU A 299 9.71 -25.71 -20.08
N LEU A 300 9.54 -24.43 -20.46
CA LEU A 300 9.97 -23.27 -19.68
C LEU A 300 9.36 -23.25 -18.27
N LEU A 301 8.03 -23.33 -18.17
CA LEU A 301 7.34 -23.22 -16.88
C LEU A 301 7.59 -24.42 -15.95
N ASP A 302 7.78 -25.62 -16.48
CA ASP A 302 8.12 -26.82 -15.72
C ASP A 302 9.41 -26.63 -14.90
N GLY A 303 10.40 -25.93 -15.48
CA GLY A 303 11.66 -25.55 -14.85
C GLY A 303 11.66 -24.20 -14.11
N LEU A 304 10.49 -23.61 -13.87
CA LEU A 304 10.31 -22.39 -13.07
C LEU A 304 9.45 -22.63 -11.82
N PRO A 305 9.55 -21.76 -10.79
CA PRO A 305 8.64 -21.79 -9.63
C PRO A 305 7.17 -21.70 -10.06
N ARG A 306 6.26 -22.41 -9.38
CA ARG A 306 4.79 -22.41 -9.67
C ARG A 306 4.12 -21.03 -9.61
N THR A 307 4.75 -20.05 -8.96
CA THR A 307 4.32 -18.64 -8.92
C THR A 307 4.58 -17.89 -10.22
N SER A 308 5.44 -18.43 -11.10
CA SER A 308 5.80 -17.84 -12.38
C SER A 308 4.71 -18.07 -13.42
N SER A 309 4.53 -17.11 -14.32
CA SER A 309 3.58 -17.23 -15.43
C SER A 309 4.12 -16.62 -16.72
N VAL A 310 3.67 -17.16 -17.84
CA VAL A 310 3.98 -16.66 -19.18
C VAL A 310 2.75 -15.94 -19.73
N ALA A 311 2.91 -14.76 -20.32
CA ALA A 311 1.83 -14.04 -20.97
C ALA A 311 2.15 -13.72 -22.43
N ILE A 312 1.19 -13.94 -23.33
CA ILE A 312 1.30 -13.59 -24.76
C ILE A 312 0.31 -12.46 -25.05
N ILE A 313 0.82 -11.25 -25.30
CA ILE A 313 0.01 -10.01 -25.31
C ILE A 313 0.41 -9.02 -26.39
N HIS A 314 -0.43 -8.01 -26.60
CA HIS A 314 -0.15 -6.86 -27.46
C HIS A 314 0.65 -5.80 -26.68
N PRO A 315 1.58 -5.04 -27.29
CA PRO A 315 2.34 -3.99 -26.60
C PRO A 315 1.47 -2.98 -25.85
N ALA A 316 0.33 -2.57 -26.41
CA ALA A 316 -0.67 -1.70 -25.76
C ALA A 316 -1.08 -2.18 -24.37
N GLU A 317 -1.26 -3.50 -24.24
CA GLU A 317 -1.87 -4.17 -23.09
C GLU A 317 -0.84 -4.56 -22.00
N LEU A 318 0.44 -4.20 -22.18
CA LEU A 318 1.54 -4.58 -21.28
C LEU A 318 1.30 -4.16 -19.83
N GLN A 319 0.68 -2.99 -19.60
CA GLN A 319 0.33 -2.55 -18.25
C GLN A 319 -0.76 -3.45 -17.66
N LYS A 320 -1.84 -3.67 -18.41
CA LYS A 320 -3.00 -4.46 -17.94
C LYS A 320 -2.59 -5.88 -17.55
N GLU A 321 -1.87 -6.59 -18.41
CA GLU A 321 -1.43 -7.97 -18.15
C GLU A 321 -0.48 -8.13 -16.95
N LEU A 322 0.32 -7.10 -16.63
CA LEU A 322 1.25 -7.13 -15.51
C LEU A 322 0.57 -6.80 -14.17
N PHE A 323 -0.64 -6.22 -14.17
CA PHE A 323 -1.30 -5.70 -12.98
C PHE A 323 -2.77 -6.11 -12.78
N THR A 324 -3.40 -6.79 -13.75
CA THR A 324 -4.78 -7.28 -13.64
C THR A 324 -4.90 -8.80 -13.75
N ASP A 325 -5.81 -9.35 -12.94
CA ASP A 325 -6.21 -10.77 -13.00
C ASP A 325 -6.99 -11.12 -14.26
N SER A 326 -7.75 -10.15 -14.77
CA SER A 326 -8.54 -10.25 -15.99
C SER A 326 -7.69 -10.52 -17.24
N GLY A 327 -6.39 -10.16 -17.17
CA GLY A 327 -5.46 -10.27 -18.28
C GLY A 327 -5.88 -9.43 -19.50
N ALA A 328 -5.11 -9.55 -20.57
CA ALA A 328 -5.40 -8.87 -21.82
C ALA A 328 -5.03 -9.67 -23.08
N GLY A 329 -4.12 -10.63 -22.94
CA GLY A 329 -3.86 -11.65 -23.96
C GLY A 329 -4.15 -13.05 -23.44
N THR A 330 -3.18 -13.95 -23.61
CA THR A 330 -3.26 -15.32 -23.09
C THR A 330 -2.27 -15.52 -21.96
N LEU A 331 -2.78 -15.75 -20.76
CA LEU A 331 -2.00 -16.06 -19.56
C LEU A 331 -1.81 -17.58 -19.41
N ILE A 332 -0.59 -18.05 -19.57
CA ILE A 332 -0.22 -19.47 -19.48
C ILE A 332 0.57 -19.70 -18.20
N ARG A 333 0.19 -20.73 -17.44
CA ARG A 333 0.80 -21.07 -16.15
C ARG A 333 0.66 -22.56 -15.89
N ARG A 334 1.44 -23.11 -14.97
CA ARG A 334 1.23 -24.48 -14.47
C ARG A 334 -0.13 -24.64 -13.81
N GLY A 335 -0.50 -23.65 -13.00
CA GLY A 335 -1.69 -23.71 -12.15
C GLY A 335 -1.46 -24.65 -10.96
N ALA A 336 -2.57 -25.13 -10.39
CA ALA A 336 -2.59 -26.23 -9.43
C ALA A 336 -3.48 -27.32 -10.02
N LYS A 337 -3.07 -28.58 -9.89
CA LYS A 337 -3.91 -29.70 -10.29
C LYS A 337 -5.11 -29.75 -9.36
N LEU A 338 -6.31 -29.65 -9.93
CA LEU A 338 -7.53 -29.84 -9.17
C LEU A 338 -7.76 -31.32 -8.90
N MET A 339 -8.08 -31.61 -7.66
CA MET A 339 -8.58 -32.88 -7.19
C MET A 339 -10.10 -32.80 -7.05
N THR A 340 -10.77 -33.92 -7.28
CA THR A 340 -12.21 -34.05 -7.08
C THR A 340 -12.51 -35.21 -6.16
N ALA A 341 -13.50 -35.05 -5.29
CA ALA A 341 -14.01 -36.12 -4.43
C ALA A 341 -15.54 -36.20 -4.52
N THR A 342 -16.08 -37.40 -4.71
CA THR A 342 -17.53 -37.68 -4.72
C THR A 342 -18.06 -38.24 -3.40
N SER A 343 -17.17 -38.62 -2.50
CA SER A 343 -17.48 -39.11 -1.16
C SER A 343 -16.52 -38.52 -0.12
N VAL A 344 -16.89 -38.60 1.15
CA VAL A 344 -16.06 -38.10 2.26
C VAL A 344 -14.81 -38.95 2.47
N ASP A 345 -14.83 -40.23 2.07
CA ASP A 345 -13.73 -41.18 2.26
C ASP A 345 -12.65 -41.07 1.15
N GLU A 346 -12.92 -40.34 0.06
CA GLU A 346 -11.95 -40.01 -0.99
C GLU A 346 -10.96 -38.90 -0.58
N PHE A 347 -11.21 -38.19 0.53
CA PHE A 347 -10.27 -37.20 1.06
C PHE A 347 -9.14 -37.87 1.83
N THR A 348 -7.89 -37.59 1.44
CA THR A 348 -6.68 -38.14 2.07
C THR A 348 -6.51 -37.77 3.54
N ASP A 349 -6.96 -36.57 3.93
CA ASP A 349 -6.97 -36.11 5.32
C ASP A 349 -8.33 -35.47 5.68
N LEU A 350 -9.13 -36.23 6.43
CA LEU A 350 -10.44 -35.78 6.93
C LEU A 350 -10.33 -34.66 7.97
N GLN A 351 -9.23 -34.57 8.71
CA GLN A 351 -8.98 -33.50 9.68
C GLN A 351 -8.62 -32.20 8.95
N GLN A 352 -7.79 -32.26 7.90
CA GLN A 352 -7.51 -31.12 7.03
C GLN A 352 -8.78 -30.60 6.35
N LEU A 353 -9.67 -31.47 5.87
CA LEU A 353 -10.99 -31.08 5.34
C LEU A 353 -11.81 -30.29 6.38
N LYS A 354 -11.88 -30.79 7.62
CA LYS A 354 -12.60 -30.10 8.71
C LYS A 354 -12.00 -28.74 9.03
N GLU A 355 -10.67 -28.62 9.06
CA GLU A 355 -9.98 -27.36 9.33
C GLU A 355 -10.22 -26.32 8.24
N VAL A 356 -10.22 -26.75 6.97
CA VAL A 356 -10.58 -25.90 5.82
C VAL A 356 -12.05 -25.46 5.87
N LEU A 357 -12.96 -26.32 6.34
CA LEU A 357 -14.37 -25.98 6.56
C LEU A 357 -14.61 -25.12 7.82
N VAL A 358 -13.66 -25.01 8.75
CA VAL A 358 -13.71 -24.08 9.90
C VAL A 358 -13.06 -22.73 9.55
N ARG A 359 -12.17 -22.68 8.54
CA ARG A 359 -11.40 -21.50 8.15
C ARG A 359 -12.29 -20.28 7.88
N ASP A 360 -11.85 -19.12 8.36
CA ASP A 360 -12.50 -17.80 8.21
C ASP A 360 -13.93 -17.68 8.80
N ARG A 361 -14.33 -18.58 9.72
CA ARG A 361 -15.70 -18.62 10.31
C ARG A 361 -15.70 -18.39 11.82
N ASP A 362 -16.08 -17.18 12.20
CA ASP A 362 -16.07 -16.66 13.58
C ASP A 362 -17.37 -17.03 14.35
N VAL A 363 -17.61 -18.33 14.55
CA VAL A 363 -18.86 -18.87 15.15
C VAL A 363 -18.57 -19.79 16.33
N THR A 364 -19.22 -19.53 17.47
CA THR A 364 -19.21 -20.41 18.65
C THR A 364 -19.76 -21.78 18.27
N ASP A 365 -19.02 -22.85 18.57
CA ASP A 365 -19.32 -24.25 18.15
C ASP A 365 -19.16 -24.54 16.64
N ALA A 366 -18.28 -23.80 15.93
CA ALA A 366 -17.96 -24.06 14.52
C ALA A 366 -17.49 -25.50 14.25
N ARG A 367 -16.66 -26.09 15.14
CA ARG A 367 -16.15 -27.47 14.97
C ARG A 367 -17.27 -28.52 14.96
N ALA A 368 -18.14 -28.55 15.98
CA ALA A 368 -19.24 -29.52 16.00
C ALA A 368 -20.29 -29.25 14.90
N THR A 369 -20.40 -28.00 14.41
CA THR A 369 -21.25 -27.70 13.24
C THR A 369 -20.65 -28.23 11.94
N VAL A 370 -19.32 -28.17 11.79
CA VAL A 370 -18.60 -28.79 10.68
C VAL A 370 -18.66 -30.32 10.76
N ASP A 371 -18.54 -30.93 11.95
CA ASP A 371 -18.73 -32.37 12.14
C ASP A 371 -20.12 -32.82 11.66
N ARG A 372 -21.19 -32.13 12.10
CA ARG A 372 -22.58 -32.38 11.64
C ARG A 372 -22.77 -32.13 10.14
N TYR A 373 -21.93 -31.33 9.50
CA TYR A 373 -21.98 -31.09 8.05
C TYR A 373 -21.22 -32.16 7.27
N VAL A 374 -20.06 -32.62 7.76
CA VAL A 374 -19.35 -33.78 7.20
C VAL A 374 -20.24 -35.04 7.27
N ASP A 375 -20.96 -35.24 8.37
CA ASP A 375 -21.93 -36.35 8.47
C ASP A 375 -23.16 -36.18 7.57
N PHE A 376 -23.54 -34.95 7.22
CA PHE A 376 -24.56 -34.67 6.20
C PHE A 376 -24.05 -34.95 4.78
N LEU A 377 -22.79 -34.62 4.47
CA LEU A 377 -22.17 -34.94 3.18
C LEU A 377 -22.09 -36.45 2.94
N LYS A 378 -21.91 -37.28 3.99
CA LYS A 378 -22.02 -38.75 3.88
C LYS A 378 -23.42 -39.25 3.48
N GLN A 379 -24.45 -38.42 3.55
CA GLN A 379 -25.86 -38.77 3.29
C GLN A 379 -26.43 -38.04 2.06
N ARG A 380 -25.57 -37.45 1.23
CA ARG A 380 -25.94 -36.67 0.04
C ARG A 380 -24.95 -36.90 -1.09
N GLU A 381 -25.46 -36.89 -2.31
CA GLU A 381 -24.60 -36.85 -3.49
C GLU A 381 -24.02 -35.44 -3.66
N PHE A 382 -22.69 -35.37 -3.62
CA PHE A 382 -21.94 -34.13 -3.82
C PHE A 382 -20.73 -34.39 -4.71
N LYS A 383 -20.17 -33.32 -5.27
CA LYS A 383 -18.81 -33.32 -5.80
C LYS A 383 -18.05 -32.14 -5.24
N ALA A 384 -16.92 -32.44 -4.62
CA ALA A 384 -15.98 -31.44 -4.15
C ALA A 384 -14.90 -31.18 -5.21
N PHE A 385 -14.43 -29.93 -5.28
CA PHE A 385 -13.32 -29.49 -6.11
C PHE A 385 -12.34 -28.75 -5.20
N PHE A 386 -11.07 -29.16 -5.20
CA PHE A 386 -10.04 -28.57 -4.35
C PHE A 386 -8.66 -28.66 -5.00
N ASP A 387 -7.73 -27.80 -4.57
CA ASP A 387 -6.32 -27.93 -4.93
C ASP A 387 -5.56 -28.82 -3.94
N GLU A 388 -4.41 -29.36 -4.37
CA GLU A 388 -3.53 -30.24 -3.57
C GLU A 388 -3.15 -29.64 -2.19
N ASP A 389 -2.99 -28.32 -2.09
CA ASP A 389 -2.67 -27.62 -0.84
C ASP A 389 -3.90 -27.25 0.01
N MET A 390 -5.13 -27.57 -0.44
CA MET A 390 -6.41 -27.16 0.17
C MET A 390 -6.52 -25.64 0.44
N LYS A 391 -5.88 -24.83 -0.41
CA LYS A 391 -6.01 -23.37 -0.41
C LYS A 391 -7.41 -22.95 -0.81
N ALA A 392 -8.10 -23.75 -1.64
CA ALA A 392 -9.45 -23.55 -2.09
C ALA A 392 -10.24 -24.87 -2.07
N LEU A 393 -11.49 -24.81 -1.59
CA LEU A 393 -12.43 -25.92 -1.56
C LEU A 393 -13.81 -25.43 -1.97
N ALA A 394 -14.39 -26.05 -2.99
CA ALA A 394 -15.79 -25.93 -3.35
C ALA A 394 -16.50 -27.27 -3.13
N VAL A 395 -17.77 -27.22 -2.71
CA VAL A 395 -18.65 -28.40 -2.66
C VAL A 395 -19.93 -28.08 -3.41
N VAL A 396 -20.17 -28.78 -4.51
CA VAL A 396 -21.39 -28.70 -5.31
C VAL A 396 -22.28 -29.88 -4.94
N LEU A 397 -23.55 -29.61 -4.63
CA LEU A 397 -24.57 -30.62 -4.40
C LEU A 397 -25.34 -30.86 -5.70
N GLN A 398 -25.64 -32.14 -5.98
CA GLN A 398 -26.43 -32.53 -7.12
C GLN A 398 -27.87 -31.98 -7.03
N PRO A 399 -28.58 -31.79 -8.17
CA PRO A 399 -29.97 -31.37 -8.17
C PRO A 399 -30.87 -32.38 -7.43
N ASP A 400 -31.77 -31.88 -6.58
CA ASP A 400 -32.79 -32.70 -5.93
C ASP A 400 -33.96 -32.97 -6.91
N GLN A 401 -34.77 -34.01 -6.70
CA GLN A 401 -35.89 -34.41 -7.57
C GLN A 401 -36.97 -33.32 -7.77
N LYS A 402 -36.84 -32.17 -7.09
CA LYS A 402 -37.74 -31.01 -7.15
C LYS A 402 -37.09 -29.74 -7.71
N LYS A 403 -35.79 -29.74 -8.03
CA LYS A 403 -35.04 -28.55 -8.46
C LYS A 403 -34.14 -28.89 -9.64
N ALA A 404 -34.28 -28.17 -10.76
CA ALA A 404 -33.55 -28.44 -12.00
C ALA A 404 -32.10 -27.88 -12.04
N TYR A 405 -31.56 -27.43 -10.90
CA TYR A 405 -30.27 -26.73 -10.81
C TYR A 405 -29.42 -27.25 -9.64
N SER A 406 -28.10 -27.25 -9.83
CA SER A 406 -27.13 -27.61 -8.79
C SER A 406 -26.92 -26.47 -7.79
N THR A 407 -26.48 -26.80 -6.58
CA THR A 407 -26.23 -25.81 -5.53
C THR A 407 -24.78 -25.84 -5.07
N LEU A 408 -24.09 -24.71 -5.10
CA LEU A 408 -22.77 -24.55 -4.47
C LEU A 408 -22.99 -24.35 -2.96
N ALA A 409 -22.75 -25.41 -2.19
CA ALA A 409 -23.05 -25.49 -0.76
C ALA A 409 -21.98 -24.82 0.13
N THR A 410 -20.73 -24.79 -0.34
CA THR A 410 -19.66 -24.00 0.27
C THR A 410 -18.59 -23.69 -0.78
N LEU A 411 -17.97 -22.52 -0.66
CA LEU A 411 -16.76 -22.11 -1.37
C LEU A 411 -15.85 -21.43 -0.36
N THR A 412 -14.74 -22.07 0.01
CA THR A 412 -13.81 -21.56 1.03
C THR A 412 -12.42 -21.44 0.43
N ILE A 413 -11.89 -20.22 0.34
CA ILE A 413 -10.64 -19.90 -0.37
C ILE A 413 -9.77 -19.00 0.51
N THR A 414 -8.49 -19.35 0.68
CA THR A 414 -7.52 -18.53 1.42
C THR A 414 -7.28 -17.20 0.71
N LYS A 415 -6.76 -16.19 1.42
CA LYS A 415 -6.26 -14.96 0.77
C LYS A 415 -5.23 -15.25 -0.33
N SER A 416 -4.34 -16.22 -0.12
CA SER A 416 -3.41 -16.70 -1.16
C SER A 416 -4.10 -17.39 -2.34
N GLY A 417 -5.22 -18.09 -2.12
CA GLY A 417 -6.03 -18.74 -3.17
C GLY A 417 -6.96 -17.79 -3.94
N TRP A 418 -7.23 -16.60 -3.40
CA TRP A 418 -7.91 -15.48 -4.08
C TRP A 418 -6.92 -14.58 -4.84
N LEU A 419 -5.74 -14.32 -4.27
CA LEU A 419 -4.67 -13.54 -4.90
C LEU A 419 -3.87 -14.35 -5.94
N SER A 420 -3.94 -15.67 -5.88
CA SER A 420 -3.63 -16.54 -7.01
C SER A 420 -4.93 -16.91 -7.73
N ASN A 421 -4.83 -17.23 -9.01
CA ASN A 421 -5.96 -17.59 -9.86
C ASN A 421 -6.39 -19.07 -9.60
N VAL A 422 -6.60 -19.46 -8.33
CA VAL A 422 -7.12 -20.81 -7.95
C VAL A 422 -8.65 -20.78 -7.90
N ALA A 423 -9.24 -19.70 -7.39
CA ALA A 423 -10.69 -19.48 -7.36
C ALA A 423 -11.34 -19.64 -8.75
N ASP A 424 -10.77 -18.96 -9.74
CA ASP A 424 -11.18 -19.02 -11.14
C ASP A 424 -11.01 -20.41 -11.75
N ASN A 425 -9.94 -21.16 -11.40
CA ASN A 425 -9.76 -22.53 -11.91
C ASN A 425 -10.83 -23.49 -11.38
N ILE A 426 -11.12 -23.42 -10.07
CA ILE A 426 -12.22 -24.20 -9.47
C ILE A 426 -13.56 -23.83 -10.11
N PHE A 427 -13.85 -22.55 -10.32
CA PHE A 427 -15.12 -22.14 -10.91
C PHE A 427 -15.24 -22.53 -12.39
N ALA A 428 -14.14 -22.52 -13.14
CA ALA A 428 -14.11 -23.04 -14.52
C ALA A 428 -14.37 -24.55 -14.56
N ALA A 429 -13.76 -25.33 -13.66
CA ALA A 429 -14.02 -26.76 -13.54
C ALA A 429 -15.50 -27.04 -13.17
N ILE A 430 -16.07 -26.28 -12.24
CA ILE A 430 -17.49 -26.37 -11.88
C ILE A 430 -18.37 -26.03 -13.10
N LYS A 431 -18.11 -24.94 -13.82
CA LYS A 431 -18.93 -24.51 -14.96
C LYS A 431 -18.87 -25.49 -16.15
N ASN A 432 -17.77 -26.23 -16.30
CA ASN A 432 -17.63 -27.27 -17.32
C ASN A 432 -18.45 -28.54 -17.00
N GLU A 433 -18.68 -28.85 -15.73
CA GLU A 433 -19.46 -30.04 -15.32
C GLU A 433 -20.92 -29.73 -14.98
N TYR A 434 -21.20 -28.54 -14.44
CA TYR A 434 -22.50 -28.10 -13.96
C TYR A 434 -22.98 -26.92 -14.81
N PRO A 435 -23.83 -27.14 -15.83
CA PRO A 435 -24.29 -26.08 -16.73
C PRO A 435 -25.21 -25.06 -16.05
N SER A 436 -25.89 -25.44 -14.95
CA SER A 436 -26.71 -24.56 -14.13
C SER A 436 -26.30 -24.64 -12.65
N LEU A 437 -26.15 -23.49 -12.00
CA LEU A 437 -25.68 -23.41 -10.61
C LEU A 437 -26.29 -22.23 -9.86
N VAL A 438 -26.63 -22.44 -8.59
CA VAL A 438 -27.11 -21.41 -7.66
C VAL A 438 -26.22 -21.33 -6.42
N TRP A 439 -25.94 -20.11 -5.94
CA TRP A 439 -25.19 -19.87 -4.71
C TRP A 439 -25.60 -18.57 -4.00
N THR A 440 -25.12 -18.39 -2.77
CA THR A 440 -25.42 -17.19 -1.97
C THR A 440 -24.19 -16.63 -1.26
N VAL A 441 -23.96 -15.33 -1.38
CA VAL A 441 -22.81 -14.59 -0.84
C VAL A 441 -23.31 -13.53 0.16
N LYS A 442 -22.45 -13.04 1.05
CA LYS A 442 -22.77 -11.87 1.88
C LYS A 442 -22.56 -10.58 1.08
N SER A 443 -23.41 -9.56 1.27
CA SER A 443 -23.22 -8.28 0.59
C SER A 443 -22.01 -7.48 1.07
N ASP A 444 -21.40 -7.86 2.19
CA ASP A 444 -20.13 -7.33 2.70
C ASP A 444 -18.90 -8.22 2.41
N ASP A 445 -19.03 -9.22 1.52
CA ASP A 445 -17.90 -10.05 1.07
C ASP A 445 -16.86 -9.24 0.28
N GLU A 446 -15.57 -9.41 0.59
CA GLU A 446 -14.48 -8.64 -0.04
C GLU A 446 -14.33 -8.92 -1.55
N ASN A 447 -14.85 -10.05 -2.03
CA ASN A 447 -14.75 -10.52 -3.42
C ASN A 447 -16.09 -10.45 -4.18
N LEU A 448 -17.09 -9.71 -3.67
CA LEU A 448 -18.45 -9.71 -4.23
C LEU A 448 -18.48 -9.40 -5.75
N THR A 449 -17.63 -8.49 -6.23
CA THR A 449 -17.48 -8.17 -7.68
C THR A 449 -17.17 -9.40 -8.53
N TRP A 450 -16.30 -10.29 -8.07
CA TRP A 450 -15.95 -11.51 -8.79
C TRP A 450 -17.16 -12.44 -8.95
N PHE A 451 -18.02 -12.52 -7.93
CA PHE A 451 -19.26 -13.31 -8.05
C PHE A 451 -20.26 -12.71 -9.04
N PHE A 452 -20.32 -11.38 -9.18
CA PHE A 452 -21.08 -10.74 -10.26
C PHE A 452 -20.53 -11.09 -11.65
N GLU A 453 -19.20 -11.16 -11.83
CA GLU A 453 -18.56 -11.54 -13.10
C GLU A 453 -18.79 -13.00 -13.50
N LYS A 454 -19.08 -13.90 -12.54
CA LYS A 454 -19.32 -15.33 -12.79
C LYS A 454 -20.80 -15.71 -12.96
N ALA A 455 -21.72 -14.79 -12.67
CA ALA A 455 -23.15 -15.03 -12.68
C ALA A 455 -23.82 -14.43 -13.93
N ASP A 456 -24.88 -15.08 -14.39
CA ASP A 456 -25.76 -14.52 -15.43
C ASP A 456 -26.81 -13.58 -14.79
N GLY A 457 -27.10 -13.75 -13.49
CA GLY A 457 -28.01 -12.89 -12.74
C GLY A 457 -27.81 -12.92 -11.22
N SER A 458 -28.39 -11.94 -10.54
CA SER A 458 -28.31 -11.80 -9.08
C SER A 458 -29.55 -11.16 -8.47
N LEU A 459 -29.77 -11.39 -7.16
CA LEU A 459 -30.87 -10.80 -6.38
C LEU A 459 -30.41 -10.53 -4.94
N ILE A 460 -30.67 -9.32 -4.43
CA ILE A 460 -30.19 -8.87 -3.10
C ILE A 460 -31.35 -8.88 -2.09
N ARG A 461 -31.11 -9.40 -0.88
CA ARG A 461 -32.04 -9.30 0.24
C ARG A 461 -31.31 -9.12 1.58
N GLY A 462 -31.49 -7.96 2.21
CA GLY A 462 -30.86 -7.67 3.49
C GLY A 462 -29.34 -7.63 3.34
N ASN A 463 -28.63 -8.52 4.04
CA ASN A 463 -27.17 -8.67 3.92
C ASN A 463 -26.73 -9.91 3.11
N ASP A 464 -27.65 -10.52 2.36
CA ASP A 464 -27.41 -11.70 1.52
C ASP A 464 -27.65 -11.36 0.04
N VAL A 465 -26.82 -11.93 -0.84
CA VAL A 465 -26.95 -11.86 -2.30
C VAL A 465 -27.08 -13.27 -2.87
N LEU A 466 -28.14 -13.52 -3.63
CA LEU A 466 -28.32 -14.71 -4.46
C LEU A 466 -27.65 -14.48 -5.82
N PHE A 467 -26.98 -15.50 -6.34
CA PHE A 467 -26.42 -15.53 -7.68
C PHE A 467 -26.78 -16.84 -8.38
N TRP A 468 -26.89 -16.78 -9.71
CA TRP A 468 -27.08 -17.96 -10.56
C TRP A 468 -26.40 -17.81 -11.92
N TYR A 469 -26.14 -18.94 -12.57
CA TYR A 469 -25.88 -19.01 -14.01
C TYR A 469 -26.60 -20.23 -14.61
N GLY A 470 -26.86 -20.21 -15.92
CA GLY A 470 -27.43 -21.32 -16.68
C GLY A 470 -28.88 -21.68 -16.35
N ILE A 471 -29.65 -20.73 -15.82
CA ILE A 471 -31.09 -20.89 -15.57
C ILE A 471 -31.82 -19.89 -16.48
N GLU A 472 -32.64 -20.41 -17.39
CA GLU A 472 -33.44 -19.60 -18.32
C GLU A 472 -34.56 -18.84 -17.59
N GLU A 473 -35.02 -17.73 -18.18
CA GLU A 473 -36.15 -16.96 -17.65
C GLU A 473 -37.45 -17.78 -17.75
N GLY A 474 -37.95 -18.24 -16.61
CA GLY A 474 -39.12 -19.10 -16.56
C GLY A 474 -39.64 -19.36 -15.15
N GLN A 475 -40.41 -20.44 -15.00
CA GLN A 475 -41.03 -20.81 -13.73
C GLN A 475 -39.99 -21.09 -12.64
N ASP A 476 -38.92 -21.84 -12.97
CA ASP A 476 -37.88 -22.24 -12.01
C ASP A 476 -37.11 -21.03 -11.45
N LEU A 477 -36.76 -20.06 -12.29
CA LEU A 477 -36.12 -18.81 -11.86
C LEU A 477 -37.08 -17.96 -11.01
N THR A 478 -38.35 -17.88 -11.40
CA THR A 478 -39.38 -17.15 -10.65
C THR A 478 -39.59 -17.75 -9.26
N GLU A 479 -39.61 -19.08 -9.17
CA GLU A 479 -39.72 -19.81 -7.91
C GLU A 479 -38.46 -19.63 -7.05
N LEU A 480 -37.26 -19.73 -7.63
CA LEU A 480 -35.98 -19.46 -6.96
C LEU A 480 -35.95 -18.05 -6.36
N MET A 481 -36.28 -17.02 -7.14
CA MET A 481 -36.30 -15.63 -6.68
C MET A 481 -37.35 -15.41 -5.58
N LYS A 482 -38.51 -16.07 -5.68
CA LYS A 482 -39.57 -16.02 -4.67
C LYS A 482 -39.17 -16.72 -3.37
N GLU A 483 -38.53 -17.89 -3.46
CA GLU A 483 -37.96 -18.60 -2.31
C GLU A 483 -36.92 -17.75 -1.59
N PHE A 484 -36.00 -17.10 -2.32
CA PHE A 484 -35.00 -16.20 -1.72
C PHE A 484 -35.64 -14.96 -1.09
N THR A 485 -36.59 -14.33 -1.78
CA THR A 485 -37.33 -13.17 -1.26
C THR A 485 -38.13 -13.51 0.01
N THR A 486 -38.54 -14.77 0.16
CA THR A 486 -39.29 -15.25 1.35
C THR A 486 -38.34 -15.73 2.47
N HIS A 487 -37.35 -16.57 2.15
CA HIS A 487 -36.51 -17.29 3.12
C HIS A 487 -35.02 -16.86 3.18
N GLY A 488 -34.51 -16.12 2.19
CA GLY A 488 -33.13 -15.60 2.18
C GLY A 488 -32.14 -16.76 2.08
N ARG A 489 -30.96 -16.66 2.71
CA ARG A 489 -30.01 -17.80 2.76
C ARG A 489 -30.60 -19.11 3.32
N SER A 490 -31.67 -19.04 4.13
CA SER A 490 -32.35 -20.25 4.62
C SER A 490 -33.14 -21.02 3.56
N MET A 491 -33.32 -20.48 2.35
CA MET A 491 -33.91 -21.22 1.22
C MET A 491 -33.09 -22.46 0.81
N LEU A 492 -31.77 -22.41 1.02
CA LEU A 492 -30.86 -23.53 0.78
C LEU A 492 -30.90 -24.54 1.95
N GLY A 493 -31.67 -24.24 3.00
CA GLY A 493 -32.01 -25.16 4.08
C GLY A 493 -30.80 -25.80 4.76
N GLU A 494 -30.86 -27.13 4.90
CA GLU A 494 -29.80 -27.98 5.44
C GLU A 494 -28.58 -28.13 4.50
N SER A 495 -28.67 -27.69 3.24
CA SER A 495 -27.67 -27.94 2.20
C SER A 495 -26.47 -26.98 2.28
N ASN A 496 -26.71 -25.73 2.69
CA ASN A 496 -25.68 -24.71 2.86
C ASN A 496 -25.10 -24.72 4.30
N LEU A 497 -23.79 -24.93 4.42
CA LEU A 497 -23.06 -24.94 5.70
C LEU A 497 -23.18 -23.60 6.47
N GLU A 498 -23.20 -22.50 5.74
CA GLU A 498 -23.34 -21.15 6.28
C GLU A 498 -24.69 -20.93 6.96
N SER A 499 -25.76 -21.53 6.41
CA SER A 499 -27.10 -21.52 7.00
C SER A 499 -27.18 -22.39 8.28
N ARG A 500 -26.41 -23.49 8.34
CA ARG A 500 -26.27 -24.32 9.56
C ARG A 500 -25.56 -23.55 10.69
N LEU A 501 -24.45 -22.88 10.38
CA LEU A 501 -23.68 -22.07 11.33
C LEU A 501 -24.53 -20.94 11.92
N HIS A 502 -25.30 -20.23 11.08
CA HIS A 502 -26.20 -19.17 11.54
C HIS A 502 -27.33 -19.69 12.46
N ARG A 503 -27.90 -20.87 12.15
CA ARG A 503 -28.92 -21.51 13.01
C ARG A 503 -28.32 -21.96 14.35
N ALA A 504 -27.13 -22.55 14.36
CA ALA A 504 -26.44 -22.95 15.59
C ALA A 504 -26.17 -21.74 16.52
N ALA A 505 -25.70 -20.63 15.96
CA ALA A 505 -25.51 -19.37 16.70
C ALA A 505 -26.82 -18.82 17.30
N GLN A 506 -27.93 -18.89 16.56
CA GLN A 506 -29.25 -18.46 17.06
C GLN A 506 -29.76 -19.34 18.21
N ILE A 507 -29.58 -20.66 18.14
CA ILE A 507 -29.97 -21.61 19.20
C ILE A 507 -29.13 -21.37 20.46
N ALA A 508 -27.81 -21.19 20.32
CA ALA A 508 -26.93 -20.85 21.44
C ALA A 508 -27.36 -19.53 22.13
N SER A 509 -27.73 -18.50 21.34
CA SER A 509 -28.25 -17.24 21.86
C SER A 509 -29.60 -17.37 22.58
N GLN A 510 -30.48 -18.27 22.12
CA GLN A 510 -31.76 -18.56 22.80
C GLN A 510 -31.55 -19.32 24.11
N ASN A 511 -30.64 -20.29 24.16
CA ASN A 511 -30.32 -21.04 25.39
C ASN A 511 -29.67 -20.16 26.47
N LEU A 512 -28.89 -19.15 26.08
CA LEU A 512 -28.38 -18.12 27.01
C LEU A 512 -29.51 -17.26 27.61
N LYS A 513 -30.61 -17.02 26.87
CA LYS A 513 -31.76 -16.25 27.37
C LYS A 513 -32.66 -17.07 28.30
N THR A 514 -32.80 -18.37 28.10
CA THR A 514 -33.60 -19.23 28.98
C THR A 514 -32.93 -19.45 30.34
N HIS A 515 -31.60 -19.60 30.39
CA HIS A 515 -30.87 -19.70 31.66
C HIS A 515 -30.86 -18.41 32.50
N ALA A 516 -31.03 -17.23 31.89
CA ALA A 516 -31.19 -15.97 32.62
C ALA A 516 -32.56 -15.82 33.30
N ALA A 517 -33.56 -16.63 32.93
CA ALA A 517 -34.95 -16.49 33.39
C ALA A 517 -35.32 -17.41 34.58
N SER A 518 -34.46 -18.36 34.97
CA SER A 518 -34.79 -19.41 35.96
C SER A 518 -34.19 -19.19 37.36
N GLY A 519 -33.87 -17.95 37.74
CA GLY A 519 -32.95 -17.65 38.85
C GLY A 519 -33.40 -16.66 39.92
N SER A 520 -34.68 -16.57 40.32
CA SER A 520 -35.07 -15.72 41.47
C SER A 520 -36.46 -15.99 42.10
N VAL A 521 -36.55 -16.89 43.08
CA VAL A 521 -37.52 -16.89 44.22
C VAL A 521 -36.80 -17.62 45.38
N ALA A 522 -36.84 -17.24 46.66
CA ALA A 522 -37.85 -16.46 47.38
C ALA A 522 -37.26 -15.56 48.48
N ASN A 523 -37.94 -14.44 48.75
CA ASN A 523 -38.30 -14.10 50.13
C ASN A 523 -39.62 -13.30 50.15
N GLN A 524 -40.49 -13.58 51.10
CA GLN A 524 -41.85 -13.00 51.17
C GLN A 524 -41.88 -11.72 52.01
N ALA A 525 -42.56 -10.69 51.52
CA ALA A 525 -43.22 -9.69 52.37
C ALA A 525 -44.44 -9.10 51.66
N ARG A 526 -45.56 -8.97 52.39
CA ARG A 526 -46.77 -8.22 51.97
C ARG A 526 -46.45 -6.71 52.07
N GLY A 527 -47.03 -5.78 51.33
CA GLY A 527 -48.13 -5.85 50.37
C GLY A 527 -49.18 -4.78 50.69
N TYR A 528 -49.35 -3.77 49.83
CA TYR A 528 -50.50 -2.84 49.84
C TYR A 528 -50.88 -2.43 48.42
N SER A 529 -52.19 -2.40 48.17
CA SER A 529 -52.81 -1.93 46.93
C SER A 529 -53.28 -0.49 47.11
N THR A 530 -53.31 0.31 46.04
CA THR A 530 -54.42 1.23 45.76
C THR A 530 -54.40 1.71 44.30
N LEU A 531 -55.52 1.44 43.60
CA LEU A 531 -56.31 2.36 42.74
C LEU A 531 -55.60 3.27 41.69
N ALA A 532 -56.16 3.56 40.50
CA ALA A 532 -57.28 2.98 39.73
C ALA A 532 -57.34 3.63 38.32
N ARG A 533 -58.26 3.11 37.47
CA ARG A 533 -58.88 3.73 36.26
C ARG A 533 -58.13 3.78 34.91
N ARG A 534 -58.60 2.87 34.03
CA ARG A 534 -58.90 3.01 32.57
C ARG A 534 -59.72 4.29 32.22
N PRO A 535 -59.99 4.71 30.95
CA PRO A 535 -60.07 3.93 29.68
C PRO A 535 -59.41 4.56 28.42
N VAL A 536 -59.03 3.78 27.38
CA VAL A 536 -59.72 3.42 26.08
C VAL A 536 -59.79 4.54 25.00
N LEU A 537 -59.50 4.10 23.76
CA LEU A 537 -59.46 4.75 22.43
C LEU A 537 -60.24 6.05 22.17
N GLY A 538 -59.63 6.90 21.32
CA GLY A 538 -60.32 7.80 20.39
C GLY A 538 -59.53 7.91 19.07
N THR A 539 -60.18 7.68 17.92
CA THR A 539 -59.57 7.79 16.59
C THR A 539 -59.73 9.18 16.00
N ALA A 540 -58.63 9.79 15.52
CA ALA A 540 -58.69 10.98 14.67
C ALA A 540 -57.51 11.02 13.69
N ARG A 541 -57.79 11.24 12.40
CA ARG A 541 -56.78 11.59 11.39
C ARG A 541 -56.42 13.07 11.55
N GLY A 542 -55.13 13.39 11.54
CA GLY A 542 -54.63 14.76 11.48
C GLY A 542 -53.22 14.80 10.89
N PHE A 543 -53.04 15.54 9.79
CA PHE A 543 -51.72 15.75 9.17
C PHE A 543 -50.85 16.65 10.05
N ALA A 544 -49.63 16.21 10.37
CA ALA A 544 -48.61 17.09 10.92
C ALA A 544 -47.21 16.72 10.40
N LYS A 545 -46.46 17.76 10.03
CA LYS A 545 -45.15 17.76 9.36
C LYS A 545 -44.12 16.82 10.01
N GLY A 546 -43.32 16.17 9.16
CA GLY A 546 -42.19 15.37 9.59
C GLY A 546 -41.11 16.20 10.31
N LEU A 547 -40.70 15.71 11.48
CA LEU A 547 -39.44 16.05 12.13
C LEU A 547 -38.73 14.74 12.46
N SER A 548 -37.87 14.28 11.55
CA SER A 548 -36.93 13.21 11.84
C SER A 548 -35.91 13.72 12.87
N ARG A 549 -36.17 13.48 14.14
CA ARG A 549 -35.15 13.58 15.19
C ARG A 549 -34.28 12.33 15.12
N GLY A 550 -33.29 12.37 14.22
CA GLY A 550 -32.20 11.41 14.23
C GLY A 550 -31.40 11.56 15.52
N PHE A 551 -31.62 10.66 16.48
CA PHE A 551 -30.73 10.52 17.63
C PHE A 551 -29.43 9.85 17.17
N ALA A 552 -28.44 10.66 16.83
CA ALA A 552 -27.06 10.21 16.76
C ALA A 552 -26.55 9.99 18.19
N THR A 553 -26.80 8.80 18.75
CA THR A 553 -26.14 8.35 19.98
C THR A 553 -24.67 8.09 19.67
N THR A 554 -23.84 9.12 19.86
CA THR A 554 -22.38 8.99 19.72
C THR A 554 -21.84 8.03 20.78
N THR A 555 -21.07 7.02 20.36
CA THR A 555 -20.40 6.05 21.24
C THR A 555 -19.09 6.61 21.82
N ASN A 556 -18.57 7.72 21.26
CA ASN A 556 -17.43 8.44 21.81
C ASN A 556 -17.81 9.12 23.15
N PRO A 557 -17.12 8.83 24.27
CA PRO A 557 -17.42 9.37 25.60
C PRO A 557 -17.08 10.85 25.78
N ASN A 558 -16.37 11.45 24.82
CA ASN A 558 -15.95 12.86 24.84
C ASN A 558 -16.03 13.42 23.40
N PRO A 559 -17.23 13.56 22.82
CA PRO A 559 -17.39 13.91 21.41
C PRO A 559 -16.86 15.32 21.08
N PRO A 560 -16.39 15.55 19.84
CA PRO A 560 -15.77 16.83 19.46
C PRO A 560 -16.74 18.01 19.42
N TYR A 561 -16.21 19.19 19.72
CA TYR A 561 -16.96 20.44 19.74
C TYR A 561 -17.11 20.99 18.31
N GLY A 562 -18.28 20.77 17.72
CA GLY A 562 -18.65 21.40 16.46
C GLY A 562 -18.82 22.93 16.58
N LYS A 563 -18.99 23.63 15.45
CA LYS A 563 -19.13 25.10 15.37
C LYS A 563 -20.15 25.72 16.34
N LYS A 564 -21.15 24.96 16.82
CA LYS A 564 -22.15 25.37 17.82
C LYS A 564 -21.57 25.69 19.21
N HIS A 565 -20.32 25.30 19.48
CA HIS A 565 -19.61 25.61 20.72
C HIS A 565 -18.65 26.79 20.59
N ALA A 566 -18.55 27.42 19.40
CA ALA A 566 -17.86 28.69 19.26
C ALA A 566 -18.70 29.78 19.96
N SER A 567 -18.04 30.55 20.83
CA SER A 567 -18.60 31.64 21.62
C SER A 567 -17.88 32.97 21.40
N ASN A 568 -16.75 32.95 20.69
CA ASN A 568 -15.89 34.11 20.44
C ASN A 568 -15.71 34.33 18.93
N GLU A 569 -15.97 35.55 18.47
CA GLU A 569 -15.77 36.00 17.09
C GLU A 569 -14.74 37.14 16.99
N VAL A 570 -14.17 37.58 18.12
CA VAL A 570 -13.16 38.64 18.17
C VAL A 570 -11.77 38.02 17.96
N PRO A 571 -10.92 38.55 17.07
CA PRO A 571 -9.58 38.00 16.85
C PRO A 571 -8.67 38.11 18.08
N SER A 572 -8.09 36.99 18.51
CA SER A 572 -7.12 36.91 19.62
C SER A 572 -5.68 37.18 19.16
N ARG A 573 -4.94 37.90 19.98
CA ARG A 573 -3.54 38.31 19.82
C ARG A 573 -2.61 37.25 20.39
N VAL A 574 -1.71 36.72 19.57
CA VAL A 574 -0.78 35.65 19.93
C VAL A 574 0.63 36.18 20.04
N ALA A 575 1.36 35.81 21.10
CA ALA A 575 2.81 35.92 21.19
C ALA A 575 3.45 34.53 21.20
N LEU A 576 4.43 34.30 20.32
CA LEU A 576 5.15 33.03 20.20
C LEU A 576 6.60 33.18 20.68
N ILE A 577 6.90 32.62 21.84
CA ILE A 577 8.23 32.64 22.43
C ILE A 577 8.99 31.37 22.01
N GLY A 578 10.12 31.51 21.29
CA GLY A 578 10.86 30.35 20.74
C GLY A 578 10.56 30.04 19.27
N ALA A 579 10.12 31.02 18.49
CA ALA A 579 9.58 30.87 17.13
C ALA A 579 10.54 30.30 16.04
N ARG A 580 11.81 29.99 16.35
CA ARG A 580 12.80 29.46 15.39
C ARG A 580 12.69 27.95 15.15
N GLY A 581 12.22 27.18 16.12
CA GLY A 581 12.16 25.71 16.01
C GLY A 581 11.17 25.23 14.93
N TYR A 582 11.35 24.01 14.43
CA TYR A 582 10.45 23.42 13.41
C TYR A 582 8.97 23.48 13.81
N THR A 583 8.65 23.18 15.08
CA THR A 583 7.31 23.33 15.65
C THR A 583 6.79 24.77 15.62
N GLY A 584 7.66 25.75 15.94
CA GLY A 584 7.30 27.16 15.90
C GLY A 584 6.96 27.61 14.48
N GLN A 585 7.75 27.20 13.49
CA GLN A 585 7.49 27.47 12.07
C GLN A 585 6.20 26.80 11.57
N ALA A 586 5.95 25.55 11.97
CA ALA A 586 4.70 24.85 11.66
C ALA A 586 3.47 25.56 12.25
N LEU A 587 3.59 26.08 13.49
CA LEU A 587 2.53 26.87 14.13
C LEU A 587 2.35 28.23 13.47
N ILE A 588 3.42 28.92 13.06
CA ILE A 588 3.32 30.18 12.30
C ILE A 588 2.50 30.00 11.01
N SER A 589 2.72 28.91 10.27
CA SER A 589 1.96 28.57 9.07
C SER A 589 0.46 28.39 9.36
N LEU A 590 0.12 27.65 10.42
CA LEU A 590 -1.26 27.48 10.89
C LEU A 590 -1.90 28.80 11.37
N LEU A 591 -1.14 29.65 12.07
CA LEU A 591 -1.60 30.97 12.49
C LEU A 591 -1.75 31.95 11.31
N ASN A 592 -1.05 31.73 10.18
CA ASN A 592 -1.24 32.52 8.97
C ASN A 592 -2.62 32.24 8.34
N THR A 593 -3.11 30.99 8.38
CA THR A 593 -4.41 30.61 7.80
C THR A 593 -5.61 30.80 8.75
N HIS A 594 -5.41 30.76 10.07
CA HIS A 594 -6.51 30.80 11.05
C HIS A 594 -7.26 32.14 11.10
N PRO A 595 -8.57 32.26 10.82
CA PRO A 595 -9.27 33.55 10.71
C PRO A 595 -9.15 34.44 11.97
N ASN A 596 -9.31 33.84 13.16
CA ASN A 596 -9.45 34.59 14.42
C ASN A 596 -8.17 34.65 15.27
N PHE A 597 -7.00 34.28 14.73
CA PHE A 597 -5.71 34.41 15.44
C PHE A 597 -4.75 35.32 14.66
N VAL A 598 -4.17 36.29 15.38
CA VAL A 598 -3.23 37.27 14.84
C VAL A 598 -1.94 37.24 15.65
N LEU A 599 -0.84 36.90 14.99
CA LEU A 599 0.49 36.86 15.57
C LEU A 599 0.99 38.30 15.72
N LYS A 600 1.18 38.75 16.97
CA LYS A 600 1.65 40.11 17.29
C LYS A 600 3.16 40.15 17.48
N HIS A 601 3.71 39.18 18.22
CA HIS A 601 5.12 39.13 18.60
C HIS A 601 5.69 37.72 18.41
N VAL A 602 6.95 37.64 17.97
CA VAL A 602 7.71 36.39 17.86
C VAL A 602 9.11 36.56 18.45
N SER A 603 9.43 35.80 19.50
CA SER A 603 10.74 35.91 20.17
C SER A 603 11.73 34.86 19.66
N SER A 604 12.93 35.31 19.26
CA SER A 604 14.08 34.48 18.90
C SER A 604 15.39 35.24 19.09
N ARG A 605 16.22 34.79 20.04
CA ARG A 605 17.58 35.32 20.30
C ARG A 605 18.48 35.37 19.05
N GLU A 606 18.36 34.38 18.16
CA GLU A 606 19.23 34.24 16.98
C GLU A 606 18.73 35.02 15.76
N LEU A 607 17.43 35.29 15.67
CA LEU A 607 16.81 35.96 14.51
C LEU A 607 16.37 37.39 14.80
N ALA A 608 16.58 37.90 16.01
CA ALA A 608 16.17 39.24 16.43
C ALA A 608 16.56 40.33 15.40
N GLY A 609 15.61 41.18 15.03
CA GLY A 609 15.75 42.21 13.99
C GLY A 609 15.44 41.72 12.57
N GLN A 610 15.26 40.43 12.32
CA GLN A 610 14.90 39.89 10.99
C GLN A 610 13.37 39.84 10.81
N LYS A 611 12.89 40.11 9.59
CA LYS A 611 11.46 39.98 9.24
C LYS A 611 11.03 38.51 9.19
N LEU A 612 9.93 38.20 9.87
CA LEU A 612 9.29 36.89 9.85
C LEU A 612 8.87 36.51 8.42
N GLN A 613 9.24 35.29 7.99
CA GLN A 613 8.83 34.73 6.70
C GLN A 613 7.65 33.77 6.89
N GLY A 614 6.79 33.64 5.87
CA GLY A 614 5.63 32.73 5.91
C GLY A 614 4.45 33.21 6.77
N TYR A 615 4.39 34.50 7.09
CA TYR A 615 3.26 35.13 7.77
C TYR A 615 2.88 36.42 7.04
N ASP A 616 1.74 36.42 6.36
CA ASP A 616 1.38 37.44 5.36
C ASP A 616 0.31 38.42 5.87
N LYS A 617 -0.41 38.07 6.94
CA LYS A 617 -1.44 38.91 7.57
C LYS A 617 -0.92 40.26 8.07
N LYS A 618 0.34 40.31 8.49
CA LYS A 618 1.01 41.53 8.96
C LYS A 618 2.52 41.34 8.87
N GLU A 619 3.25 42.41 8.59
CA GLU A 619 4.68 42.44 8.86
C GLU A 619 4.95 42.32 10.37
N VAL A 620 5.73 41.29 10.73
CA VAL A 620 6.20 41.00 12.08
C VAL A 620 7.72 40.79 12.00
N THR A 621 8.44 41.31 12.99
CA THR A 621 9.90 41.16 13.11
C THR A 621 10.21 40.30 14.33
N TYR A 622 11.26 39.49 14.25
CA TYR A 622 11.74 38.75 15.40
C TYR A 622 12.29 39.69 16.47
N GLU A 623 11.87 39.47 17.71
CA GLU A 623 12.29 40.21 18.90
C GLU A 623 13.15 39.31 19.80
N ASN A 624 13.82 39.89 20.78
CA ASN A 624 14.54 39.15 21.82
C ASN A 624 13.89 39.41 23.19
N LEU A 625 12.60 39.09 23.31
CA LEU A 625 11.82 39.35 24.52
C LEU A 625 12.41 38.60 25.73
N SER A 626 12.73 39.37 26.75
CA SER A 626 13.05 38.91 28.11
C SER A 626 11.79 38.53 28.89
N ALA A 627 11.96 37.85 30.02
CA ALA A 627 10.86 37.55 30.93
C ALA A 627 10.22 38.82 31.51
N GLU A 628 11.01 39.87 31.75
CA GLU A 628 10.51 41.15 32.26
C GLU A 628 9.60 41.86 31.24
N GLU A 629 10.04 41.94 29.98
CA GLU A 629 9.22 42.51 28.89
C GLU A 629 7.92 41.73 28.66
N VAL A 630 7.96 40.39 28.76
CA VAL A 630 6.77 39.53 28.71
C VAL A 630 5.81 39.85 29.87
N GLY A 631 6.32 40.03 31.09
CA GLY A 631 5.52 40.48 32.23
C GLY A 631 4.89 41.86 32.00
N GLN A 632 5.66 42.83 31.50
CA GLN A 632 5.15 44.18 31.18
C GLN A 632 4.05 44.15 30.09
N MET A 633 4.16 43.26 29.11
CA MET A 633 3.14 43.08 28.05
C MET A 633 1.84 42.46 28.61
N GLU A 634 1.95 41.52 29.55
CA GLU A 634 0.79 40.98 30.28
C GLU A 634 0.15 42.05 31.18
N GLU A 635 0.94 42.88 31.88
CA GLU A 635 0.42 44.00 32.70
C GLU A 635 -0.38 45.01 31.87
N ARG A 636 -0.01 45.22 30.60
CA ARG A 636 -0.75 46.07 29.65
C ARG A 636 -1.94 45.36 28.99
N GLY A 637 -2.08 44.05 29.15
CA GLY A 637 -3.08 43.25 28.43
C GLY A 637 -2.87 43.24 26.92
N ASP A 638 -1.61 43.23 26.44
CA ASP A 638 -1.27 43.29 25.01
C ASP A 638 -1.55 41.98 24.25
N ILE A 639 -1.59 40.85 24.96
CA ILE A 639 -1.61 39.48 24.43
C ILE A 639 -2.77 38.69 25.03
N ASP A 640 -3.47 37.91 24.20
CA ASP A 640 -4.57 37.04 24.62
C ASP A 640 -4.14 35.56 24.72
N VAL A 641 -3.08 35.17 23.98
CA VAL A 641 -2.47 33.83 24.06
C VAL A 641 -0.95 33.90 24.00
N TRP A 642 -0.30 33.32 25.01
CA TRP A 642 1.15 33.10 25.08
C TRP A 642 1.48 31.66 24.71
N VAL A 643 2.29 31.44 23.67
CA VAL A 643 2.78 30.11 23.29
C VAL A 643 4.27 30.00 23.60
N MET A 644 4.62 29.07 24.47
CA MET A 644 6.00 28.78 24.87
C MET A 644 6.55 27.60 24.03
N ALA A 645 7.14 27.93 22.90
CA ALA A 645 7.84 27.00 22.00
C ALA A 645 9.34 26.88 22.35
N LEU A 646 9.64 26.77 23.64
CA LEU A 646 10.98 26.78 24.21
C LEU A 646 11.53 25.36 24.47
N PRO A 647 12.85 25.19 24.63
CA PRO A 647 13.43 23.95 25.14
C PRO A 647 12.97 23.66 26.59
N ASN A 648 12.97 22.39 26.98
CA ASN A 648 12.70 21.98 28.36
C ASN A 648 13.66 22.66 29.36
N GLY A 649 13.14 23.07 30.51
CA GLY A 649 13.82 23.79 31.58
C GLY A 649 13.88 25.31 31.38
N VAL A 650 13.22 25.85 30.35
CA VAL A 650 13.35 27.27 29.94
C VAL A 650 12.04 28.04 30.02
N CYS A 651 10.88 27.38 30.16
CA CYS A 651 9.59 28.08 30.20
C CYS A 651 9.36 28.86 31.50
N LYS A 652 9.86 28.33 32.63
CA LYS A 652 9.55 28.83 33.98
C LYS A 652 9.71 30.36 34.18
N PRO A 653 10.81 31.02 33.79
CA PRO A 653 10.95 32.46 34.02
C PRO A 653 9.89 33.32 33.32
N TYR A 654 9.40 32.90 32.15
CA TYR A 654 8.36 33.63 31.42
C TYR A 654 6.97 33.41 32.04
N VAL A 655 6.68 32.17 32.48
CA VAL A 655 5.45 31.85 33.22
C VAL A 655 5.40 32.61 34.55
N ASP A 656 6.49 32.57 35.33
CA ASP A 656 6.58 33.28 36.61
C ASP A 656 6.39 34.80 36.44
N ALA A 657 6.82 35.38 35.33
CA ALA A 657 6.63 36.80 35.02
C ALA A 657 5.18 37.14 34.64
N ILE A 658 4.51 36.29 33.84
CA ILE A 658 3.08 36.41 33.53
C ILE A 658 2.23 36.30 34.81
N ASP A 659 2.56 35.36 35.69
CA ASP A 659 1.87 35.18 36.97
C ASP A 659 2.04 36.38 37.91
N GLN A 660 3.25 36.94 37.99
CA GLN A 660 3.53 38.16 38.76
C GLN A 660 2.77 39.37 38.19
N ALA A 661 2.68 39.50 36.86
CA ALA A 661 1.91 40.54 36.19
C ALA A 661 0.42 40.48 36.56
N ARG A 662 -0.20 39.29 36.47
CA ARG A 662 -1.60 39.05 36.87
C ARG A 662 -1.85 39.38 38.35
N ALA A 663 -0.93 38.96 39.22
CA ALA A 663 -1.02 39.23 40.65
C ALA A 663 -0.99 40.74 40.97
N LYS A 664 -0.21 41.54 40.23
CA LYS A 664 -0.15 43.01 40.39
C LYS A 664 -1.41 43.71 39.89
N THR A 665 -1.93 43.32 38.74
CA THR A 665 -3.10 43.98 38.10
C THR A 665 -4.43 43.61 38.74
N GLY A 666 -4.45 42.57 39.60
CA GLY A 666 -5.69 42.00 40.14
C GLY A 666 -6.53 41.29 39.07
N ALA A 667 -5.94 41.05 37.89
CA ALA A 667 -6.58 40.33 36.80
C ALA A 667 -6.82 38.88 37.25
N ARG A 668 -8.07 38.43 37.12
CA ARG A 668 -8.42 37.02 37.35
C ARG A 668 -7.79 36.16 36.25
N ASP A 669 -7.74 34.85 36.48
CA ASP A 669 -7.15 33.88 35.54
C ASP A 669 -7.69 33.98 34.09
N ASP A 670 -8.91 34.53 33.93
CA ASP A 670 -9.71 34.72 32.72
C ASP A 670 -9.14 35.71 31.66
N THR A 671 -7.85 36.07 31.73
CA THR A 671 -7.27 37.20 30.97
C THR A 671 -6.50 36.75 29.73
N SER A 672 -5.50 35.89 29.86
CA SER A 672 -4.74 35.32 28.73
C SER A 672 -4.43 33.84 28.94
N VAL A 673 -4.32 33.08 27.85
CA VAL A 673 -4.05 31.62 27.91
C VAL A 673 -2.56 31.36 27.69
N ILE A 674 -1.94 30.58 28.58
CA ILE A 674 -0.56 30.11 28.38
C ILE A 674 -0.59 28.66 27.86
N VAL A 675 0.09 28.40 26.73
CA VAL A 675 0.30 27.06 26.18
C VAL A 675 1.78 26.71 26.17
N ASP A 676 2.17 25.71 26.95
CA ASP A 676 3.53 25.17 27.00
C ASP A 676 3.70 24.02 26.01
N LEU A 677 4.67 24.12 25.09
CA LEU A 677 5.02 23.03 24.16
C LEU A 677 6.20 22.18 24.65
N SER A 678 6.89 22.63 25.69
CA SER A 678 7.97 21.88 26.35
C SER A 678 7.39 20.73 27.19
N ALA A 679 8.23 20.11 28.00
CA ALA A 679 7.79 19.11 28.98
C ALA A 679 7.68 19.66 30.43
N ASP A 680 7.93 20.95 30.64
CA ASP A 680 8.11 21.57 31.96
C ASP A 680 6.86 21.40 32.84
N TYR A 681 5.67 21.53 32.25
CA TYR A 681 4.39 21.48 32.97
C TYR A 681 3.48 20.28 32.63
N ARG A 682 4.02 19.23 31.98
CA ARG A 682 3.23 18.02 31.62
C ARG A 682 2.88 17.11 32.80
N PHE A 683 3.48 17.39 33.97
CA PHE A 683 3.33 16.62 35.21
C PHE A 683 2.87 17.51 36.38
N ASP A 684 2.38 18.72 36.09
CA ASP A 684 1.93 19.69 37.09
C ASP A 684 0.40 19.70 37.13
N ASP A 685 -0.19 19.38 38.30
CA ASP A 685 -1.64 19.31 38.49
C ASP A 685 -2.35 20.68 38.32
N GLY A 686 -1.59 21.78 38.44
CA GLY A 686 -2.04 23.14 38.16
C GLY A 686 -2.15 23.48 36.67
N TRP A 687 -1.76 22.56 35.78
CA TRP A 687 -1.85 22.72 34.33
C TRP A 687 -2.82 21.71 33.73
N THR A 688 -3.58 22.13 32.71
CA THR A 688 -4.48 21.22 32.00
C THR A 688 -3.72 20.55 30.86
N TYR A 689 -3.62 19.22 30.92
CA TYR A 689 -3.01 18.44 29.83
C TYR A 689 -3.85 18.54 28.56
N GLY A 690 -3.25 19.08 27.49
CA GLY A 690 -3.94 19.49 26.27
C GLY A 690 -4.15 18.36 25.25
N LEU A 691 -4.86 17.29 25.62
CA LEU A 691 -5.22 16.17 24.73
C LEU A 691 -6.76 16.03 24.59
N PRO A 692 -7.44 16.83 23.75
CA PRO A 692 -8.91 16.92 23.69
C PRO A 692 -9.66 15.61 23.46
N GLU A 693 -9.02 14.62 22.83
CA GLU A 693 -9.63 13.32 22.57
C GLU A 693 -9.76 12.45 23.83
N LEU A 694 -8.87 12.65 24.82
CA LEU A 694 -8.84 11.88 26.09
C LEU A 694 -9.23 12.72 27.31
N VAL A 695 -8.81 13.98 27.35
CA VAL A 695 -9.16 14.94 28.41
C VAL A 695 -10.46 15.65 28.03
N LYS A 696 -11.39 15.74 29.00
CA LYS A 696 -12.71 16.39 28.80
C LYS A 696 -12.54 17.78 28.17
N ARG A 697 -13.12 17.98 26.99
CA ARG A 697 -12.99 19.24 26.22
C ARG A 697 -13.40 20.49 27.00
N SER A 698 -14.36 20.37 27.92
CA SER A 698 -14.75 21.45 28.83
C SER A 698 -13.65 21.88 29.81
N LYS A 699 -12.77 20.97 30.25
CA LYS A 699 -11.62 21.31 31.11
C LYS A 699 -10.61 22.16 30.33
N ILE A 700 -10.34 21.80 29.07
CA ILE A 700 -9.44 22.54 28.19
C ILE A 700 -10.03 23.91 27.81
N ALA A 701 -11.34 23.96 27.53
CA ALA A 701 -12.03 25.21 27.23
C ALA A 701 -12.10 26.21 28.41
N GLN A 702 -11.88 25.75 29.64
CA GLN A 702 -11.81 26.56 30.86
C GLN A 702 -10.37 26.77 31.35
N ALA A 703 -9.36 26.30 30.60
CA ALA A 703 -7.97 26.30 31.05
C ALA A 703 -7.20 27.53 30.55
N ASN A 704 -6.69 28.31 31.50
CA ASN A 704 -5.78 29.44 31.24
C ASN A 704 -4.29 29.02 31.24
N ARG A 705 -4.03 27.73 31.53
CA ARG A 705 -2.71 27.07 31.54
C ARG A 705 -2.84 25.68 30.94
N ILE A 706 -2.21 25.45 29.80
CA ILE A 706 -2.30 24.21 29.04
C ILE A 706 -0.91 23.66 28.77
N SER A 707 -0.63 22.44 29.22
CA SER A 707 0.60 21.72 28.88
C SER A 707 0.32 20.81 27.69
N ASN A 708 0.98 21.09 26.57
CA ASN A 708 0.75 20.38 25.33
C ASN A 708 1.45 19.00 25.36
N PRO A 709 0.77 17.92 24.96
CA PRO A 709 1.34 16.59 24.85
C PRO A 709 2.64 16.52 24.03
N GLY A 710 3.52 15.59 24.40
CA GLY A 710 4.65 15.19 23.57
C GLY A 710 4.21 14.38 22.36
N CYS A 711 4.93 14.51 21.24
CA CYS A 711 4.55 13.90 19.96
C CYS A 711 4.43 12.35 20.01
N TYR A 712 5.39 11.67 20.64
CA TYR A 712 5.29 10.22 20.88
C TYR A 712 4.17 9.90 21.89
N ALA A 713 4.07 10.68 22.97
CA ALA A 713 3.07 10.45 24.00
C ALA A 713 1.64 10.59 23.44
N THR A 714 1.39 11.50 22.51
CA THR A 714 0.10 11.67 21.81
C THR A 714 -0.28 10.40 21.05
N GLY A 715 0.62 9.90 20.20
CA GLY A 715 0.37 8.69 19.41
C GLY A 715 0.21 7.44 20.27
N ALA A 716 1.05 7.27 21.29
CA ALA A 716 0.98 6.14 22.21
C ALA A 716 -0.29 6.16 23.08
N GLN A 717 -0.68 7.32 23.63
CA GLN A 717 -1.90 7.44 24.43
C GLN A 717 -3.14 7.11 23.62
N LEU A 718 -3.28 7.67 22.41
CA LEU A 718 -4.42 7.37 21.54
C LEU A 718 -4.42 5.91 21.08
N GLY A 719 -3.24 5.31 20.93
CA GLY A 719 -3.05 3.89 20.62
C GLY A 719 -3.25 2.91 21.79
N ILE A 720 -3.42 3.37 23.04
CA ILE A 720 -3.61 2.50 24.22
C ILE A 720 -4.94 2.77 24.93
N ALA A 721 -5.38 4.04 25.00
CA ALA A 721 -6.54 4.46 25.79
C ALA A 721 -7.84 3.66 25.55
N PRO A 722 -8.18 3.19 24.33
CA PRO A 722 -9.38 2.38 24.11
C PRO A 722 -9.33 0.99 24.78
N LEU A 723 -8.16 0.50 25.20
CA LEU A 723 -7.97 -0.85 25.73
C LEU A 723 -7.59 -0.90 27.22
N LEU A 724 -7.63 0.23 27.95
CA LEU A 724 -7.23 0.30 29.37
C LEU A 724 -7.96 -0.72 30.26
N GLU A 725 -9.27 -0.90 30.06
CA GLU A 725 -10.09 -1.87 30.80
C GLU A 725 -9.77 -3.34 30.47
N PHE A 726 -9.08 -3.59 29.35
CA PHE A 726 -8.75 -4.91 28.85
C PHE A 726 -7.30 -5.31 29.06
N LEU A 727 -6.49 -4.47 29.72
CA LEU A 727 -5.08 -4.77 29.97
C LEU A 727 -4.89 -5.99 30.89
N GLY A 728 -4.06 -6.92 30.41
CA GLY A 728 -3.58 -8.09 31.17
C GLY A 728 -2.12 -7.98 31.62
N GLY A 729 -1.48 -6.82 31.40
CA GLY A 729 -0.08 -6.56 31.69
C GLY A 729 0.39 -5.23 31.08
N GLN A 730 1.66 -4.89 31.29
CA GLN A 730 2.28 -3.65 30.83
C GLN A 730 2.34 -3.57 29.29
N PRO A 731 1.77 -2.53 28.65
CA PRO A 731 1.97 -2.27 27.22
C PRO A 731 3.43 -1.92 26.90
N SER A 732 3.94 -2.42 25.78
CA SER A 732 5.27 -2.10 25.26
C SER A 732 5.18 -1.36 23.93
N ILE A 733 5.82 -0.20 23.85
CA ILE A 733 5.74 0.74 22.73
C ILE A 733 7.12 0.85 22.07
N PHE A 734 7.23 0.42 20.81
CA PHE A 734 8.37 0.75 19.97
C PHE A 734 7.99 1.91 19.05
N GLY A 735 8.76 3.00 19.06
CA GLY A 735 8.41 4.22 18.31
C GLY A 735 9.56 4.77 17.48
N VAL A 736 9.37 4.96 16.18
CA VAL A 736 10.37 5.54 15.27
C VAL A 736 9.89 6.89 14.75
N SER A 737 10.66 7.96 14.99
CA SER A 737 10.37 9.32 14.53
C SER A 737 11.32 9.78 13.44
N GLY A 738 10.89 10.77 12.66
CA GLY A 738 11.76 11.53 11.78
C GLY A 738 12.66 12.50 12.55
N TYR A 739 13.78 12.88 11.93
CA TYR A 739 14.84 13.60 12.62
C TYR A 739 14.51 15.04 13.03
N SER A 740 13.43 15.64 12.50
CA SER A 740 12.92 16.93 12.99
C SER A 740 12.52 16.90 14.48
N GLY A 741 12.20 15.72 15.02
CA GLY A 741 11.91 15.51 16.44
C GLY A 741 13.10 15.77 17.38
N ALA A 742 14.34 15.70 16.87
CA ALA A 742 15.55 16.06 17.63
C ALA A 742 15.82 17.58 17.64
N GLY A 743 14.97 18.38 16.99
CA GLY A 743 15.09 19.85 16.93
C GLY A 743 16.13 20.34 15.92
N THR A 744 16.48 21.62 16.01
CA THR A 744 17.37 22.32 15.06
C THR A 744 18.83 22.41 15.51
N LYS A 745 19.16 22.01 16.75
CA LYS A 745 20.54 22.01 17.26
C LYS A 745 21.26 20.75 16.74
N PRO A 746 22.43 20.86 16.07
CA PRO A 746 23.13 19.71 15.53
C PRO A 746 23.46 18.63 16.58
N SER A 747 23.23 17.38 16.21
CA SER A 747 23.43 16.17 17.03
C SER A 747 23.49 14.93 16.13
N PRO A 748 23.94 13.76 16.64
CA PRO A 748 23.81 12.49 15.91
C PRO A 748 22.36 12.17 15.49
N LYS A 749 21.37 12.65 16.25
CA LYS A 749 19.94 12.35 16.08
C LYS A 749 19.25 13.21 15.02
N ASN A 750 19.95 14.21 14.46
CA ASN A 750 19.51 15.01 13.30
C ASN A 750 20.63 15.21 12.26
N ASN A 751 21.65 14.36 12.28
CA ASN A 751 22.60 14.27 11.18
C ASN A 751 22.05 13.29 10.13
N VAL A 752 21.63 13.80 8.97
CA VAL A 752 21.05 13.01 7.87
C VAL A 752 22.05 12.01 7.30
N GLU A 753 23.35 12.34 7.23
CA GLU A 753 24.40 11.43 6.74
C GLU A 753 24.56 10.22 7.67
N LEU A 754 24.53 10.44 8.99
CA LEU A 754 24.62 9.37 9.98
C LEU A 754 23.34 8.52 10.06
N LEU A 755 22.19 9.10 9.69
CA LEU A 755 20.90 8.41 9.65
C LEU A 755 20.64 7.67 8.33
N SER A 756 21.43 7.93 7.28
CA SER A 756 21.34 7.22 6.00
C SER A 756 21.49 5.72 6.23
N ASP A 757 20.49 4.95 5.78
CA ASP A 757 20.40 3.49 5.96
C ASP A 757 20.58 3.00 7.41
N ASN A 758 20.23 3.85 8.39
CA ASN A 758 20.50 3.64 9.81
C ASN A 758 19.30 4.02 10.72
N LEU A 759 19.32 3.52 11.96
CA LEU A 759 18.30 3.74 12.99
C LEU A 759 18.98 3.93 14.35
N ILE A 760 18.70 5.04 15.04
CA ILE A 760 19.38 5.40 16.30
C ILE A 760 18.38 5.47 17.46
N ALA A 761 18.66 4.81 18.58
CA ALA A 761 17.86 4.93 19.80
C ALA A 761 18.04 6.29 20.49
N TYR A 762 16.97 6.86 21.05
CA TYR A 762 17.04 8.10 21.85
C TYR A 762 17.56 7.85 23.26
N SER A 763 16.88 6.94 23.97
CA SER A 763 17.17 6.35 25.28
C SER A 763 16.46 5.00 25.30
N LEU A 764 17.00 4.01 26.01
CA LEU A 764 16.41 2.67 26.09
C LEU A 764 15.47 2.49 27.30
N THR A 765 15.59 3.35 28.31
CA THR A 765 14.73 3.46 29.50
C THR A 765 14.57 4.93 29.89
N ASP A 766 13.68 5.22 30.84
CA ASP A 766 13.57 6.50 31.54
C ASP A 766 13.31 7.72 30.62
N HIS A 767 12.82 7.46 29.41
CA HIS A 767 12.51 8.51 28.45
C HIS A 767 11.27 9.29 28.92
N ILE A 768 11.29 10.62 28.81
CA ILE A 768 10.22 11.47 29.37
C ILE A 768 8.81 11.10 28.90
N HIS A 769 8.66 10.67 27.65
CA HIS A 769 7.40 10.16 27.09
C HIS A 769 6.91 8.85 27.72
N GLU A 770 7.80 7.99 28.25
CA GLU A 770 7.41 6.77 28.98
C GLU A 770 6.67 7.14 30.28
N ARG A 771 7.27 8.07 31.05
CA ARG A 771 6.65 8.66 32.23
C ARG A 771 5.36 9.40 31.87
N GLU A 772 5.37 10.21 30.80
CA GLU A 772 4.21 10.99 30.35
C GLU A 772 3.00 10.10 30.03
N VAL A 773 3.18 9.08 29.17
CA VAL A 773 2.12 8.11 28.86
C VAL A 773 1.68 7.37 30.12
N SER A 774 2.63 6.98 30.99
CA SER A 774 2.31 6.23 32.21
C SER A 774 1.47 7.05 33.21
N THR A 775 1.81 8.33 33.40
CA THR A 775 1.07 9.25 34.27
C THR A 775 -0.31 9.55 33.71
N GLN A 776 -0.40 9.92 32.43
CA GLN A 776 -1.66 10.40 31.83
C GLN A 776 -2.69 9.27 31.57
N LEU A 777 -2.23 8.03 31.37
CA LEU A 777 -3.10 6.84 31.32
C LEU A 777 -3.28 6.15 32.69
N ASN A 778 -2.64 6.66 33.76
CA ASN A 778 -2.57 6.02 35.08
C ASN A 778 -2.23 4.51 35.02
N THR A 779 -1.31 4.15 34.12
CA THR A 779 -0.99 2.76 33.76
C THR A 779 0.48 2.69 33.33
N PRO A 780 1.35 1.87 33.94
CA PRO A 780 2.74 1.77 33.50
C PRO A 780 2.84 1.26 32.06
N VAL A 781 3.76 1.82 31.27
CA VAL A 781 4.13 1.35 29.92
C VAL A 781 5.65 1.23 29.82
N SER A 782 6.15 0.48 28.84
CA SER A 782 7.58 0.46 28.47
C SER A 782 7.74 1.10 27.09
N PHE A 783 8.75 1.96 26.88
CA PHE A 783 8.87 2.74 25.64
C PHE A 783 10.30 2.86 25.12
N SER A 784 10.49 2.46 23.85
CA SER A 784 11.78 2.45 23.16
C SER A 784 11.80 3.40 21.95
N PRO A 785 12.07 4.71 22.14
CA PRO A 785 12.14 5.72 21.08
C PRO A 785 13.39 5.58 20.20
N HIS A 786 13.19 5.67 18.89
CA HIS A 786 14.23 5.64 17.86
C HIS A 786 14.01 6.77 16.83
N VAL A 787 15.07 7.14 16.10
CA VAL A 787 15.06 8.11 15.00
C VAL A 787 15.66 7.53 13.73
N ALA A 788 15.07 7.89 12.59
CA ALA A 788 15.46 7.47 11.25
C ALA A 788 15.60 8.67 10.28
N GLN A 789 16.08 8.42 9.06
CA GLN A 789 16.46 9.46 8.07
C GLN A 789 15.33 10.34 7.51
N TRP A 790 14.04 10.02 7.68
CA TRP A 790 12.98 10.87 7.17
C TRP A 790 12.81 12.14 8.02
N PHE A 791 12.31 13.23 7.43
CA PHE A 791 12.24 14.52 8.13
C PHE A 791 11.19 14.54 9.25
N GLN A 792 9.92 14.20 8.96
CA GLN A 792 8.81 14.26 9.92
C GLN A 792 7.83 13.08 9.77
N GLY A 793 7.19 12.73 10.89
CA GLY A 793 6.31 11.57 11.06
C GLY A 793 6.87 10.58 12.08
N ILE A 794 5.99 9.99 12.89
CA ILE A 794 6.28 8.91 13.85
C ILE A 794 5.43 7.69 13.50
N HIS A 795 6.01 6.50 13.60
CA HIS A 795 5.27 5.23 13.66
C HIS A 795 5.50 4.56 15.02
N HIS A 796 4.42 4.18 15.69
CA HIS A 796 4.45 3.36 16.90
C HIS A 796 3.94 1.96 16.57
N THR A 797 4.65 0.94 17.02
CA THR A 797 4.16 -0.44 17.14
C THR A 797 3.96 -0.72 18.62
N ILE A 798 2.71 -0.98 19.03
CA ILE A 798 2.31 -1.10 20.44
C ILE A 798 1.84 -2.53 20.70
N HIS A 799 2.57 -3.25 21.54
CA HIS A 799 2.19 -4.58 22.03
C HIS A 799 1.41 -4.42 23.33
N ILE A 800 0.18 -4.94 23.35
CA ILE A 800 -0.77 -4.77 24.46
C ILE A 800 -1.20 -6.17 24.95
N PRO A 801 -0.76 -6.62 26.13
CA PRO A 801 -1.27 -7.84 26.77
C PRO A 801 -2.73 -7.65 27.18
N LEU A 802 -3.57 -8.67 26.96
CA LEU A 802 -5.02 -8.62 27.23
C LEU A 802 -5.43 -9.56 28.37
N ASN A 803 -6.25 -9.06 29.31
CA ASN A 803 -6.73 -9.85 30.46
C ASN A 803 -7.71 -10.96 30.03
N LYS A 804 -8.54 -10.70 29.02
CA LYS A 804 -9.46 -11.64 28.39
C LYS A 804 -9.03 -11.98 26.96
N THR A 805 -9.55 -13.07 26.43
CA THR A 805 -9.39 -13.44 25.01
C THR A 805 -10.28 -12.52 24.18
N MET A 806 -9.76 -11.93 23.11
CA MET A 806 -10.51 -11.04 22.21
C MET A 806 -10.16 -11.34 20.75
N THR A 807 -10.99 -10.89 19.80
CA THR A 807 -10.70 -10.98 18.35
C THR A 807 -10.26 -9.63 17.77
N SER A 808 -9.59 -9.65 16.62
CA SER A 808 -9.21 -8.43 15.88
C SER A 808 -10.43 -7.55 15.53
N ARG A 809 -11.60 -8.16 15.32
CA ARG A 809 -12.87 -7.46 15.06
C ARG A 809 -13.35 -6.71 16.29
N GLU A 810 -13.35 -7.35 17.46
CA GLU A 810 -13.73 -6.71 18.73
C GLU A 810 -12.80 -5.54 19.07
N ILE A 811 -11.49 -5.74 18.94
CA ILE A 811 -10.51 -4.66 19.16
C ILE A 811 -10.77 -3.50 18.20
N ARG A 812 -10.89 -3.76 16.89
CA ARG A 812 -11.14 -2.69 15.90
C ARG A 812 -12.44 -1.92 16.20
N GLN A 813 -13.50 -2.61 16.57
CA GLN A 813 -14.79 -2.01 16.94
C GLN A 813 -14.64 -1.05 18.12
N ILE A 814 -13.91 -1.43 19.17
CA ILE A 814 -13.64 -0.59 20.34
C ILE A 814 -12.95 0.73 19.94
N TYR A 815 -12.00 0.72 19.00
CA TYR A 815 -11.36 1.96 18.52
C TYR A 815 -12.32 2.80 17.67
N GLN A 816 -13.12 2.16 16.80
CA GLN A 816 -14.11 2.85 15.98
C GLN A 816 -15.18 3.56 16.84
N ASP A 817 -15.63 2.91 17.91
CA ASP A 817 -16.57 3.51 18.88
C ASP A 817 -15.91 4.60 19.72
N ARG A 818 -14.71 4.34 20.26
CA ARG A 818 -14.00 5.30 21.14
C ARG A 818 -13.67 6.61 20.43
N TYR A 819 -13.39 6.56 19.13
CA TYR A 819 -13.05 7.74 18.31
C TYR A 819 -14.15 8.12 17.30
N ALA A 820 -15.38 7.65 17.51
CA ALA A 820 -16.51 8.01 16.67
C ALA A 820 -16.68 9.55 16.59
N GLY A 821 -16.74 10.07 15.37
CA GLY A 821 -16.91 11.49 15.08
C GLY A 821 -15.66 12.37 15.19
N GLU A 822 -14.54 11.87 15.74
CA GLU A 822 -13.29 12.63 15.82
C GLU A 822 -12.79 13.05 14.43
N LYS A 823 -12.20 14.25 14.34
CA LYS A 823 -11.67 14.79 13.07
C LYS A 823 -10.16 14.67 12.93
N LEU A 824 -9.45 14.53 14.04
CA LEU A 824 -7.99 14.44 14.09
C LEU A 824 -7.50 13.05 14.55
N VAL A 825 -8.38 12.04 14.57
CA VAL A 825 -8.06 10.62 14.75
C VAL A 825 -8.81 9.81 13.70
N LYS A 826 -8.10 8.94 12.97
CA LYS A 826 -8.64 8.11 11.90
C LYS A 826 -8.31 6.64 12.18
N VAL A 827 -9.34 5.82 12.31
CA VAL A 827 -9.22 4.37 12.53
C VAL A 827 -9.26 3.65 11.19
N ILE A 828 -8.18 2.98 10.81
CA ILE A 828 -8.03 2.24 9.55
C ILE A 828 -7.86 0.74 9.79
N GLY A 829 -7.98 -0.09 8.76
CA GLY A 829 -7.86 -1.55 8.90
C GLY A 829 -6.40 -2.02 8.98
N GLU A 830 -5.60 -1.61 8.00
CA GLU A 830 -4.18 -1.97 7.85
C GLU A 830 -3.26 -1.17 8.77
N ALA A 831 -1.97 -1.54 8.84
CA ALA A 831 -1.01 -0.81 9.65
C ALA A 831 -0.63 0.54 8.97
N PRO A 832 -0.83 1.69 9.61
CA PRO A 832 -0.56 2.99 8.99
C PRO A 832 0.94 3.26 8.78
N MET A 833 1.26 4.05 7.76
CA MET A 833 2.63 4.33 7.33
C MET A 833 3.06 5.76 7.69
N VAL A 834 4.34 5.96 8.02
CA VAL A 834 4.92 7.30 8.22
C VAL A 834 4.62 8.22 7.02
N LYS A 835 4.69 7.69 5.80
CA LYS A 835 4.46 8.45 4.56
C LYS A 835 3.00 8.88 4.35
N SER A 836 2.00 8.19 4.94
CA SER A 836 0.60 8.65 4.86
C SER A 836 0.31 9.80 5.81
N ILE A 837 0.94 9.80 6.99
CA ILE A 837 0.71 10.80 8.05
C ILE A 837 1.63 12.03 7.97
N SER A 838 2.78 11.93 7.29
CA SER A 838 3.71 13.06 7.15
C SER A 838 3.01 14.25 6.50
N GLN A 839 3.13 15.43 7.12
CA GLN A 839 2.41 16.67 6.76
C GLN A 839 0.87 16.59 6.91
N LYS A 840 0.35 15.71 7.77
CA LYS A 840 -1.09 15.63 8.11
C LYS A 840 -1.37 16.09 9.54
N HIS A 841 -2.62 16.52 9.75
CA HIS A 841 -3.09 17.11 11.01
C HIS A 841 -3.78 16.10 11.94
N HIS A 842 -3.88 14.83 11.55
CA HIS A 842 -4.52 13.76 12.32
C HIS A 842 -3.52 12.68 12.78
N VAL A 843 -4.04 11.72 13.57
CA VAL A 843 -3.39 10.44 13.92
C VAL A 843 -4.08 9.32 13.15
N GLU A 844 -3.31 8.41 12.54
CA GLU A 844 -3.85 7.17 11.98
C GLU A 844 -3.55 6.00 12.90
N ILE A 845 -4.57 5.21 13.25
CA ILE A 845 -4.48 4.03 14.10
C ILE A 845 -5.05 2.83 13.35
N GLY A 846 -4.30 1.73 13.29
CA GLY A 846 -4.70 0.53 12.57
C GLY A 846 -3.79 -0.67 12.84
N GLY A 847 -3.85 -1.68 11.97
CA GLY A 847 -3.01 -2.87 12.07
C GLY A 847 -3.34 -3.72 13.30
N PHE A 848 -4.63 -3.87 13.61
CA PHE A 848 -5.19 -4.55 14.80
C PHE A 848 -4.95 -6.08 14.79
N ALA A 849 -3.69 -6.50 14.91
CA ALA A 849 -3.29 -7.90 14.84
C ALA A 849 -3.36 -8.57 16.22
N VAL A 850 -4.33 -9.46 16.43
CA VAL A 850 -4.44 -10.25 17.66
C VAL A 850 -3.70 -11.57 17.52
N HIS A 851 -2.92 -11.93 18.55
CA HIS A 851 -2.22 -13.22 18.63
C HIS A 851 -3.22 -14.39 18.70
N SER A 852 -2.84 -15.58 18.23
CA SER A 852 -3.71 -16.77 18.17
C SER A 852 -4.35 -17.19 19.50
N SER A 853 -3.72 -16.85 20.63
CA SER A 853 -4.30 -17.06 21.98
C SER A 853 -5.39 -16.07 22.38
N GLY A 854 -5.61 -14.99 21.60
CA GLY A 854 -6.47 -13.86 21.91
C GLY A 854 -6.01 -12.99 23.09
N LYS A 855 -4.89 -13.32 23.75
CA LYS A 855 -4.38 -12.67 24.98
C LYS A 855 -3.35 -11.55 24.75
N ARG A 856 -3.10 -11.18 23.50
CA ARG A 856 -2.22 -10.05 23.14
C ARG A 856 -2.64 -9.48 21.81
N VAL A 857 -2.77 -8.16 21.73
CA VAL A 857 -2.94 -7.44 20.48
C VAL A 857 -1.71 -6.59 20.17
N VAL A 858 -1.45 -6.39 18.88
CA VAL A 858 -0.53 -5.37 18.37
C VAL A 858 -1.38 -4.32 17.65
N VAL A 859 -1.12 -3.05 17.94
CA VAL A 859 -1.76 -1.91 17.28
C VAL A 859 -0.67 -0.96 16.79
N CYS A 860 -0.83 -0.42 15.60
CA CYS A 860 0.08 0.56 15.03
C CYS A 860 -0.58 1.95 15.02
N ALA A 861 0.16 2.97 15.49
CA ALA A 861 -0.31 4.35 15.55
C ALA A 861 0.72 5.29 14.94
N THR A 862 0.35 6.04 13.91
CA THR A 862 1.21 7.04 13.26
C THR A 862 0.68 8.46 13.46
N ILE A 863 1.61 9.40 13.60
CA ILE A 863 1.34 10.81 13.88
C ILE A 863 2.42 11.68 13.26
N ASP A 864 2.08 12.85 12.74
CA ASP A 864 3.09 13.85 12.38
C ASP A 864 3.66 14.52 13.64
N ASN A 865 4.98 14.45 13.86
CA ASN A 865 5.60 14.96 15.09
C ASN A 865 5.64 16.49 15.21
N LEU A 866 5.47 17.23 14.11
CA LEU A 866 5.47 18.69 14.11
C LEU A 866 4.05 19.25 14.11
N LEU A 867 3.10 18.54 13.49
CA LEU A 867 1.70 18.94 13.37
C LEU A 867 0.84 18.39 14.51
N LYS A 868 0.18 17.23 14.36
CA LYS A 868 -0.69 16.66 15.41
C LYS A 868 0.08 16.27 16.68
N GLY A 869 1.39 16.02 16.58
CA GLY A 869 2.27 15.82 17.72
C GLY A 869 2.75 17.12 18.40
N ALA A 870 2.46 18.31 17.85
CA ALA A 870 2.80 19.59 18.47
C ALA A 870 1.94 20.79 17.98
N ALA A 871 2.17 21.35 16.79
CA ALA A 871 1.58 22.63 16.36
C ALA A 871 0.06 22.60 16.14
N THR A 872 -0.48 21.53 15.53
CA THR A 872 -1.93 21.34 15.39
C THR A 872 -2.58 21.14 16.76
N GLN A 873 -1.92 20.38 17.64
CA GLN A 873 -2.39 20.13 19.01
C GLN A 873 -2.49 21.46 19.78
N CYS A 874 -1.45 22.29 19.67
CA CYS A 874 -1.42 23.65 20.21
C CYS A 874 -2.62 24.47 19.70
N LEU A 875 -2.85 24.51 18.39
CA LEU A 875 -3.94 25.28 17.81
C LEU A 875 -5.32 24.75 18.24
N GLN A 876 -5.53 23.44 18.30
CA GLN A 876 -6.78 22.81 18.78
C GLN A 876 -7.06 23.19 20.24
N ASN A 877 -6.02 23.18 21.09
CA ASN A 877 -6.11 23.61 22.48
C ASN A 877 -6.40 25.11 22.61
N MET A 878 -5.72 25.95 21.81
CA MET A 878 -5.97 27.40 21.74
C MET A 878 -7.39 27.72 21.29
N ASN A 879 -7.93 27.00 20.30
CA ASN A 879 -9.31 27.15 19.83
C ASN A 879 -10.31 26.90 20.96
N LEU A 880 -10.17 25.78 21.67
CA LEU A 880 -11.04 25.43 22.79
C LEU A 880 -10.97 26.48 23.91
N ALA A 881 -9.76 26.87 24.34
CA ALA A 881 -9.57 27.82 25.44
C ALA A 881 -9.95 29.27 25.12
N ARG A 882 -9.99 29.65 23.82
CA ARG A 882 -10.42 30.98 23.38
C ARG A 882 -11.87 31.02 22.88
N GLY A 883 -12.60 29.90 22.92
CA GLY A 883 -14.00 29.83 22.50
C GLY A 883 -14.20 29.89 20.98
N TYR A 884 -13.20 29.50 20.19
CA TYR A 884 -13.35 29.30 18.74
C TYR A 884 -13.86 27.88 18.44
N ALA A 885 -14.24 27.61 17.19
CA ALA A 885 -14.58 26.25 16.79
C ALA A 885 -13.33 25.35 16.85
N GLU A 886 -13.43 24.15 17.42
CA GLU A 886 -12.27 23.30 17.76
C GLU A 886 -11.27 23.09 16.61
N PHE A 887 -11.77 22.92 15.39
CA PHE A 887 -10.98 22.68 14.18
C PHE A 887 -10.78 23.92 13.29
N GLU A 888 -11.07 25.12 13.78
CA GLU A 888 -10.86 26.35 13.01
C GLU A 888 -9.36 26.54 12.69
N GLY A 889 -9.06 27.00 11.48
CA GLY A 889 -7.71 27.12 10.92
C GLY A 889 -6.91 25.81 10.76
N ILE A 890 -7.43 24.66 11.18
CA ILE A 890 -6.79 23.36 11.00
C ILE A 890 -7.26 22.73 9.67
N PRO A 891 -6.35 22.42 8.73
CA PRO A 891 -6.71 21.70 7.51
C PRO A 891 -7.19 20.27 7.84
N LEU A 892 -8.50 20.04 7.70
CA LEU A 892 -9.08 18.70 7.76
C LEU A 892 -8.90 18.04 6.39
N SER A 893 -8.37 16.82 6.38
CA SER A 893 -8.36 15.99 5.16
C SER A 893 -9.75 15.44 4.89
N GLU A 894 -10.24 15.65 3.67
CA GLU A 894 -11.35 14.87 3.09
C GLU A 894 -10.94 13.40 2.86
#